data_AF-A0A554H5C2-F1
#
_entry.id   AF-A0A554H5C2-F1
#
_cell.length_a   1.000
_cell.length_b   1.000
_cell.length_c   1.000
_cell.angle_alpha   90.00
_cell.angle_beta   90.00
_cell.angle_gamma   90.00
#
_symmetry.space_group_name_H-M   'P 1'
#
loop_
_entity.id
_entity.type
_entity.pdbx_description
1 polymer ?
#
loop_
_entity_poly.entity_id
_entity_poly.type
_entity_poly.pdbx_seq_one_letter_code
_entity_poly.pdbx_strand_id
1 'polypeptide(L)'
;ISGLNLHLDRAFRIACYLFSQATASPAHYLSHALEALNFYARQDYKISWWNRQIGLAKKAGRTAVLLAKHLTGSELIKQFIPYAMKTTNTYAYTQTGANLADFASVQILWSVSAWKNSGQGSYLLYLRAAADVLSGLCQPVEREGKEHGEGVSVDYAINQHNALNGSQYCMQLYSGSYGAELLNRIVEGAVVLVSEFSLTATAMSELVNVVVEGMGWMGYASRMDFHVNGRAISRGVPSNAHIAKWAEVLLPFADTANKEALNELIRRTIGDESNNQYYSGGRLFWVNDYLAHIGSHYCVWAKAISTRTVGGESGNGENPKGYYMGAGTCFLTHHGKEYEGIQPVWDWQRLPGTTVEQVPNFKWPNTAWGVNMWGSHDFAGGVSDGKRTLLSMELSRKNVTHAYKTVMATDDRVTCMGTGIDTRSVMFPVVTCVNQCIARGPVRYLTIDNQEHTLEQGSLTADNIQAVYHDGFVYTLAYFRSRPTVTIEVKSRSGAWSDININGSPYTVTLPVFSLCIHHQKGENGSYCYSVSPSEDLLDGALLPTATVFEAGMADEHIVYDGEAVMVSCFDAELTRRWAQEAGHGFYPEQPCVYIAEQQDAQVKLTCADPTQTLENLAFVIKADERGTPLVRLVVRLPQGDERGRSVTVNFLID
;
A
#
# COMPACT_ATOMS: atom_id res chain seq x y z
N ILE A 1 13.42 -17.22 23.90
CA ILE A 1 13.34 -17.33 22.42
C ILE A 1 14.72 -17.23 21.76
N SER A 2 15.53 -16.22 22.08
CA SER A 2 16.92 -16.07 21.58
C SER A 2 17.77 -17.34 21.75
N GLY A 3 17.75 -17.95 22.95
CA GLY A 3 18.46 -19.22 23.21
C GLY A 3 18.01 -20.39 22.32
N LEU A 4 16.71 -20.49 22.00
CA LEU A 4 16.20 -21.55 21.11
C LEU A 4 16.60 -21.31 19.66
N ASN A 5 16.60 -20.05 19.22
CA ASN A 5 17.13 -19.67 17.91
C ASN A 5 18.61 -20.07 17.78
N LEU A 6 19.43 -19.72 18.78
CA LEU A 6 20.85 -20.07 18.78
C LEU A 6 21.06 -21.60 18.80
N HIS A 7 20.26 -22.34 19.56
CA HIS A 7 20.28 -23.80 19.60
C HIS A 7 20.03 -24.42 18.21
N LEU A 8 18.93 -24.01 17.56
CA LEU A 8 18.60 -24.51 16.22
C LEU A 8 19.58 -24.02 15.15
N ASP A 9 20.11 -22.81 15.26
CA ASP A 9 21.11 -22.28 14.31
C ASP A 9 22.42 -23.09 14.36
N ARG A 10 22.83 -23.55 15.55
CA ARG A 10 23.99 -24.45 15.69
C ARG A 10 23.72 -25.80 15.04
N ALA A 11 22.56 -26.40 15.28
CA ALA A 11 22.17 -27.66 14.66
C ALA A 11 22.09 -27.53 13.13
N PHE A 12 21.52 -26.43 12.64
CA PHE A 12 21.43 -26.12 11.22
C PHE A 12 22.81 -26.01 10.57
N ARG A 13 23.76 -25.30 11.19
CA ARG A 13 25.14 -25.18 10.67
C ARG A 13 25.84 -26.53 10.57
N ILE A 14 25.67 -27.40 11.59
CA ILE A 14 26.21 -28.76 11.55
C ILE A 14 25.56 -29.55 10.41
N ALA A 15 24.24 -29.44 10.24
CA ALA A 15 23.52 -30.11 9.16
C ALA A 15 23.97 -29.63 7.77
N CYS A 16 24.21 -28.33 7.56
CA CYS A 16 24.78 -27.79 6.32
C CYS A 16 26.17 -28.38 6.05
N TYR A 17 27.05 -28.39 7.06
CA TYR A 17 28.37 -28.99 6.94
C TYR A 17 28.26 -30.46 6.53
N LEU A 18 27.47 -31.26 7.26
CA LEU A 18 27.27 -32.68 6.93
C LEU A 18 26.69 -32.88 5.53
N PHE A 19 25.72 -32.07 5.12
CA PHE A 19 25.10 -32.19 3.80
C PHE A 19 26.12 -32.00 2.65
N SER A 20 27.14 -31.15 2.84
CA SER A 20 28.24 -30.98 1.88
C SER A 20 29.19 -32.17 1.80
N GLN A 21 29.20 -33.05 2.80
CA GLN A 21 30.09 -34.21 2.85
C GLN A 21 29.50 -35.42 2.10
N ALA A 22 30.38 -36.26 1.56
CA ALA A 22 30.00 -37.54 0.95
C ALA A 22 29.47 -38.55 2.00
N THR A 23 30.08 -38.55 3.18
CA THR A 23 29.69 -39.35 4.34
C THR A 23 29.54 -38.45 5.57
N ALA A 24 28.83 -38.92 6.59
CA ALA A 24 28.72 -38.20 7.85
C ALA A 24 30.05 -38.21 8.61
N SER A 25 30.93 -37.24 8.33
CA SER A 25 32.26 -37.13 8.95
C SER A 25 32.50 -35.73 9.54
N PRO A 26 32.86 -35.61 10.83
CA PRO A 26 32.92 -36.71 11.82
C PRO A 26 31.53 -37.27 12.15
N ALA A 27 31.42 -38.59 12.36
CA ALA A 27 30.13 -39.26 12.58
C ALA A 27 29.32 -38.70 13.77
N HIS A 28 30.01 -38.25 14.83
CA HIS A 28 29.36 -37.68 16.02
C HIS A 28 28.64 -36.35 15.75
N TYR A 29 28.94 -35.65 14.65
CA TYR A 29 28.20 -34.44 14.27
C TYR A 29 26.76 -34.78 13.89
N LEU A 30 26.54 -35.91 13.21
CA LEU A 30 25.21 -36.36 12.82
C LEU A 30 24.36 -36.67 14.06
N SER A 31 24.92 -37.42 15.02
CA SER A 31 24.22 -37.76 16.27
C SER A 31 23.92 -36.51 17.10
N HIS A 32 24.88 -35.59 17.27
CA HIS A 32 24.66 -34.37 18.05
C HIS A 32 23.62 -33.42 17.41
N ALA A 33 23.63 -33.27 16.08
CA ALA A 33 22.65 -32.41 15.39
C ALA A 33 21.23 -33.00 15.49
N LEU A 34 21.11 -34.32 15.35
CA LEU A 34 19.87 -35.05 15.54
C LEU A 34 19.37 -34.96 16.99
N GLU A 35 20.24 -35.15 17.98
CA GLU A 35 19.91 -35.01 19.40
C GLU A 35 19.45 -33.60 19.73
N ALA A 36 20.08 -32.57 19.17
CA ALA A 36 19.67 -31.18 19.33
C ALA A 36 18.27 -30.94 18.75
N LEU A 37 17.97 -31.47 17.57
CA LEU A 37 16.65 -31.36 16.94
C LEU A 37 15.57 -32.10 17.75
N ASN A 38 15.88 -33.31 18.21
CA ASN A 38 14.97 -34.12 19.03
C ASN A 38 14.80 -33.53 20.44
N PHE A 39 15.83 -32.88 20.99
CA PHE A 39 15.71 -32.10 22.21
C PHE A 39 14.68 -30.97 22.01
N TYR A 40 14.85 -30.14 20.99
CA TYR A 40 13.90 -29.06 20.69
C TYR A 40 12.45 -29.58 20.58
N ALA A 41 12.23 -30.64 19.81
CA ALA A 41 10.91 -31.23 19.62
C ALA A 41 10.30 -31.79 20.92
N ARG A 42 11.11 -32.43 21.78
CA ARG A 42 10.64 -32.98 23.08
C ARG A 42 10.14 -31.92 24.04
N GLN A 43 10.74 -30.74 24.01
CA GLN A 43 10.43 -29.70 24.99
C GLN A 43 9.04 -29.08 24.75
N ASP A 44 8.54 -29.10 23.51
CA ASP A 44 7.22 -28.53 23.13
C ASP A 44 6.93 -27.17 23.79
N TYR A 45 7.93 -26.28 23.76
CA TYR A 45 7.93 -25.02 24.49
C TYR A 45 6.68 -24.18 24.23
N LYS A 46 6.06 -23.68 25.30
CA LYS A 46 4.90 -22.79 25.25
C LYS A 46 5.37 -21.34 25.09
N ILE A 47 5.62 -20.97 23.84
CA ILE A 47 6.00 -19.62 23.40
C ILE A 47 4.94 -19.10 22.43
N SER A 48 5.10 -17.88 21.90
CA SER A 48 4.14 -17.32 20.93
C SER A 48 3.92 -18.28 19.77
N TRP A 49 2.67 -18.38 19.31
CA TRP A 49 2.25 -19.34 18.28
C TRP A 49 3.12 -19.21 17.02
N TRP A 50 3.38 -17.98 16.57
CA TRP A 50 4.20 -17.72 15.38
C TRP A 50 5.63 -18.25 15.55
N ASN A 51 6.27 -18.02 16.70
CA ASN A 51 7.62 -18.55 16.92
C ASN A 51 7.62 -20.09 16.96
N ARG A 52 6.60 -20.70 17.57
CA ARG A 52 6.50 -22.16 17.70
C ARG A 52 6.19 -22.85 16.37
N GLN A 53 5.27 -22.30 15.59
CA GLN A 53 4.68 -22.98 14.42
C GLN A 53 5.29 -22.51 13.09
N ILE A 54 5.95 -21.34 13.06
CA ILE A 54 6.58 -20.78 11.86
C ILE A 54 8.07 -20.55 12.11
N GLY A 55 8.45 -19.60 12.98
CA GLY A 55 9.83 -19.12 13.09
C GLY A 55 10.85 -20.23 13.41
N LEU A 56 10.67 -20.93 14.53
CA LEU A 56 11.55 -22.05 14.92
C LEU A 56 11.26 -23.30 14.07
N ALA A 57 10.01 -23.51 13.65
CA ALA A 57 9.63 -24.66 12.83
C ALA A 57 10.31 -24.66 11.45
N LYS A 58 10.42 -23.50 10.78
CA LYS A 58 11.20 -23.32 9.54
C LYS A 58 12.66 -23.75 9.73
N LYS A 59 13.31 -23.26 10.79
CA LYS A 59 14.72 -23.62 11.10
C LYS A 59 14.90 -25.11 11.39
N ALA A 60 14.00 -25.67 12.20
CA ALA A 60 14.02 -27.08 12.54
C ALA A 60 13.76 -27.98 11.31
N GLY A 61 12.79 -27.62 10.46
CA GLY A 61 12.48 -28.32 9.21
C GLY A 61 13.64 -28.30 8.22
N ARG A 62 14.30 -27.15 8.02
CA ARG A 62 15.51 -27.05 7.16
C ARG A 62 16.63 -27.93 7.69
N THR A 63 16.83 -27.96 9.01
CA THR A 63 17.82 -28.83 9.66
C THR A 63 17.49 -30.31 9.39
N ALA A 64 16.22 -30.71 9.56
CA ALA A 64 15.78 -32.08 9.33
C ALA A 64 16.02 -32.56 7.89
N VAL A 65 15.68 -31.73 6.89
CA VAL A 65 15.88 -32.06 5.46
C VAL A 65 17.36 -32.30 5.16
N LEU A 66 18.25 -31.45 5.68
CA LEU A 66 19.69 -31.57 5.44
C LEU A 66 20.27 -32.83 6.12
N LEU A 67 19.85 -33.14 7.35
CA LEU A 67 20.28 -34.35 8.04
C LEU A 67 19.75 -35.62 7.36
N ALA A 68 18.58 -35.55 6.71
CA ALA A 68 17.95 -36.70 6.06
C ALA A 68 18.84 -37.37 5.00
N LYS A 69 19.85 -36.68 4.44
CA LYS A 69 20.86 -37.27 3.54
C LYS A 69 21.61 -38.44 4.18
N HIS A 70 21.94 -38.34 5.47
CA HIS A 70 22.81 -39.28 6.18
C HIS A 70 22.10 -40.12 7.25
N LEU A 71 20.82 -39.87 7.52
CA LEU A 71 20.01 -40.65 8.46
C LEU A 71 19.38 -41.88 7.79
N THR A 72 19.26 -42.96 8.55
CA THR A 72 18.85 -44.29 8.02
C THR A 72 17.51 -44.82 8.54
N GLY A 73 16.72 -44.04 9.27
CA GLY A 73 15.28 -44.03 9.00
C GLY A 73 14.30 -43.94 10.17
N SER A 74 14.74 -44.13 11.41
CA SER A 74 13.82 -44.08 12.57
C SER A 74 14.01 -42.85 13.45
N GLU A 75 15.12 -42.13 13.26
CA GLU A 75 15.61 -41.16 14.21
C GLU A 75 14.79 -39.86 14.24
N LEU A 76 14.34 -39.40 13.07
CA LEU A 76 13.42 -38.25 12.96
C LEU A 76 11.97 -38.66 13.24
N ILE A 77 11.59 -39.87 12.83
CA ILE A 77 10.20 -40.37 12.89
C ILE A 77 9.74 -40.58 14.33
N LYS A 78 10.64 -40.91 15.25
CA LYS A 78 10.30 -41.12 16.67
C LYS A 78 9.92 -39.84 17.41
N GLN A 79 10.41 -38.68 16.98
CA GLN A 79 10.31 -37.48 17.81
C GLN A 79 10.02 -36.19 17.03
N PHE A 80 10.91 -35.81 16.10
CA PHE A 80 10.77 -34.54 15.39
C PHE A 80 9.55 -34.52 14.45
N ILE A 81 9.34 -35.56 13.64
CA ILE A 81 8.24 -35.59 12.67
C ILE A 81 6.85 -35.56 13.34
N PRO A 82 6.55 -36.38 14.38
CA PRO A 82 5.28 -36.27 15.10
C PRO A 82 5.05 -34.89 15.72
N TYR A 83 6.11 -34.27 16.24
CA TYR A 83 6.04 -32.91 16.75
C TYR A 83 5.70 -31.90 15.64
N ALA A 84 6.42 -31.94 14.52
CA ALA A 84 6.22 -31.02 13.40
C ALA A 84 4.80 -31.15 12.80
N MET A 85 4.31 -32.38 12.58
CA MET A 85 2.95 -32.63 12.11
C MET A 85 1.88 -32.08 13.06
N LYS A 86 2.08 -32.26 14.37
CA LYS A 86 1.19 -31.75 15.41
C LYS A 86 1.16 -30.21 15.44
N THR A 87 2.31 -29.56 15.25
CA THR A 87 2.40 -28.10 15.42
C THR A 87 2.12 -27.31 14.15
N THR A 88 2.49 -27.84 12.99
CA THR A 88 2.46 -27.09 11.73
C THR A 88 1.99 -27.99 10.58
N ASN A 89 0.73 -27.80 10.19
CA ASN A 89 0.11 -28.53 9.09
C ASN A 89 -0.93 -27.67 8.36
N THR A 90 -1.23 -28.03 7.13
CA THR A 90 -2.19 -27.33 6.27
C THR A 90 -3.60 -27.92 6.33
N TYR A 91 -3.77 -29.17 6.79
CA TYR A 91 -5.06 -29.85 6.80
C TYR A 91 -5.99 -29.44 7.96
N ALA A 92 -5.50 -28.67 8.93
CA ALA A 92 -6.34 -28.07 9.98
C ALA A 92 -6.98 -26.74 9.56
N TYR A 93 -6.55 -26.13 8.44
CA TYR A 93 -7.10 -24.88 7.88
C TYR A 93 -7.32 -23.74 8.90
N THR A 94 -6.36 -23.53 9.81
CA THR A 94 -6.46 -22.48 10.86
C THR A 94 -5.81 -21.15 10.48
N GLN A 95 -5.14 -21.09 9.34
CA GLN A 95 -4.35 -19.93 8.90
C GLN A 95 -4.79 -19.51 7.50
N THR A 96 -4.52 -18.25 7.18
CA THR A 96 -4.80 -17.58 5.90
C THR A 96 -3.52 -16.96 5.35
N GLY A 97 -3.54 -16.58 4.07
CA GLY A 97 -2.50 -15.78 3.42
C GLY A 97 -1.07 -16.26 3.72
N ALA A 98 -0.23 -15.33 4.16
CA ALA A 98 1.18 -15.59 4.42
C ALA A 98 1.44 -16.64 5.51
N ASN A 99 0.59 -16.68 6.55
CA ASN A 99 0.72 -17.67 7.63
C ASN A 99 0.43 -19.09 7.11
N LEU A 100 -0.55 -19.24 6.22
CA LEU A 100 -0.84 -20.52 5.58
C LEU A 100 0.28 -20.93 4.61
N ALA A 101 0.85 -19.99 3.86
CA ALA A 101 2.00 -20.24 3.00
C ALA A 101 3.23 -20.72 3.78
N ASP A 102 3.43 -20.15 4.97
CA ASP A 102 4.47 -20.57 5.91
C ASP A 102 4.22 -21.97 6.46
N PHE A 103 2.97 -22.31 6.78
CA PHE A 103 2.59 -23.65 7.19
C PHE A 103 2.84 -24.67 6.07
N ALA A 104 2.46 -24.35 4.83
CA ALA A 104 2.74 -25.18 3.67
C ALA A 104 4.24 -25.39 3.47
N SER A 105 5.04 -24.32 3.58
CA SER A 105 6.50 -24.38 3.47
C SER A 105 7.15 -25.27 4.53
N VAL A 106 6.72 -25.14 5.79
CA VAL A 106 7.20 -26.02 6.88
C VAL A 106 6.74 -27.47 6.66
N GLN A 107 5.53 -27.67 6.14
CA GLN A 107 4.99 -28.98 5.80
C GLN A 107 5.76 -29.67 4.68
N ILE A 108 6.16 -28.94 3.64
CA ILE A 108 7.06 -29.45 2.59
C ILE A 108 8.36 -29.98 3.22
N LEU A 109 8.98 -29.20 4.12
CA LEU A 109 10.24 -29.59 4.76
C LEU A 109 10.11 -30.88 5.59
N TRP A 110 9.12 -30.97 6.48
CA TRP A 110 9.01 -32.16 7.33
C TRP A 110 8.50 -33.38 6.56
N SER A 111 7.62 -33.21 5.57
CA SER A 111 7.08 -34.35 4.79
C SER A 111 8.14 -35.00 3.91
N VAL A 112 8.98 -34.21 3.22
CA VAL A 112 10.11 -34.73 2.43
C VAL A 112 11.14 -35.41 3.34
N SER A 113 11.46 -34.82 4.48
CA SER A 113 12.38 -35.42 5.46
C SER A 113 11.86 -36.77 5.96
N ALA A 114 10.56 -36.84 6.27
CA ALA A 114 9.90 -38.04 6.76
C ALA A 114 9.88 -39.14 5.69
N TRP A 115 9.51 -38.81 4.44
CA TRP A 115 9.55 -39.76 3.33
C TRP A 115 10.97 -40.28 3.09
N LYS A 116 11.97 -39.39 2.99
CA LYS A 116 13.36 -39.75 2.69
C LYS A 116 13.95 -40.73 3.71
N ASN A 117 13.58 -40.61 4.98
CA ASN A 117 14.11 -41.46 6.04
C ASN A 117 13.25 -42.70 6.31
N SER A 118 11.93 -42.62 6.21
CA SER A 118 11.06 -43.77 6.49
C SER A 118 10.81 -44.68 5.29
N GLY A 119 10.95 -44.17 4.06
CA GLY A 119 10.50 -44.84 2.84
C GLY A 119 8.96 -44.93 2.68
N GLN A 120 8.19 -44.32 3.60
CA GLN A 120 6.73 -44.42 3.58
C GLN A 120 6.10 -43.39 2.63
N GLY A 121 5.44 -43.88 1.57
CA GLY A 121 4.79 -43.03 0.57
C GLY A 121 3.64 -42.16 1.09
N SER A 122 3.06 -42.49 2.26
CA SER A 122 2.03 -41.68 2.91
C SER A 122 2.48 -40.25 3.20
N TYR A 123 3.79 -40.03 3.46
CA TYR A 123 4.32 -38.69 3.68
C TYR A 123 4.30 -37.81 2.43
N LEU A 124 4.32 -38.41 1.22
CA LEU A 124 4.20 -37.67 -0.03
C LEU A 124 2.79 -37.09 -0.23
N LEU A 125 1.75 -37.64 0.41
CA LEU A 125 0.41 -37.05 0.38
C LEU A 125 0.37 -35.71 1.11
N TYR A 126 1.12 -35.58 2.23
CA TYR A 126 1.25 -34.28 2.92
C TYR A 126 2.07 -33.28 2.11
N LEU A 127 3.09 -33.74 1.39
CA LEU A 127 3.83 -32.90 0.46
C LEU A 127 2.90 -32.36 -0.65
N ARG A 128 2.11 -33.24 -1.27
CA ARG A 128 1.12 -32.86 -2.27
C ARG A 128 0.09 -31.86 -1.73
N ALA A 129 -0.47 -32.12 -0.56
CA ALA A 129 -1.43 -31.22 0.07
C ALA A 129 -0.85 -29.81 0.36
N ALA A 130 0.45 -29.71 0.68
CA ALA A 130 1.09 -28.41 0.83
C ALA A 130 1.31 -27.69 -0.52
N ALA A 131 1.66 -28.42 -1.57
CA ALA A 131 1.76 -27.88 -2.93
C ALA A 131 0.40 -27.37 -3.45
N ASP A 132 -0.69 -28.11 -3.18
CA ASP A 132 -2.05 -27.70 -3.52
C ASP A 132 -2.45 -26.41 -2.79
N VAL A 133 -2.07 -26.28 -1.51
CA VAL A 133 -2.29 -25.04 -0.75
C VAL A 133 -1.52 -23.85 -1.32
N LEU A 134 -0.24 -24.02 -1.70
CA LEU A 134 0.52 -22.95 -2.35
C LEU A 134 -0.12 -22.56 -3.70
N SER A 135 -0.64 -23.52 -4.46
CA SER A 135 -1.35 -23.24 -5.71
C SER A 135 -2.64 -22.46 -5.48
N GLY A 136 -3.42 -22.83 -4.45
CA GLY A 136 -4.65 -22.13 -4.09
C GLY A 136 -4.43 -20.70 -3.61
N LEU A 137 -3.32 -20.46 -2.91
CA LEU A 137 -2.94 -19.13 -2.40
C LEU A 137 -2.55 -18.12 -3.49
N CYS A 138 -2.36 -18.57 -4.74
CA CYS A 138 -2.20 -17.66 -5.88
C CYS A 138 -3.52 -17.02 -6.32
N GLN A 139 -4.67 -17.61 -5.96
CA GLN A 139 -5.97 -17.18 -6.46
C GLN A 139 -6.55 -16.04 -5.61
N PRO A 140 -7.34 -15.13 -6.21
CA PRO A 140 -8.10 -14.14 -5.47
C PRO A 140 -9.05 -14.78 -4.45
N VAL A 141 -9.13 -14.19 -3.26
CA VAL A 141 -10.10 -14.54 -2.23
C VAL A 141 -11.29 -13.59 -2.26
N GLU A 142 -12.47 -14.11 -1.91
CA GLU A 142 -13.68 -13.29 -1.75
C GLU A 142 -13.59 -12.41 -0.50
N ARG A 143 -14.10 -11.18 -0.57
CA ARG A 143 -14.02 -10.23 0.57
C ARG A 143 -14.75 -10.72 1.82
N GLU A 144 -15.89 -11.39 1.62
CA GLU A 144 -16.71 -11.98 2.68
C GLU A 144 -16.61 -13.53 2.71
N GLY A 145 -15.54 -14.08 2.11
CA GLY A 145 -15.27 -15.51 2.08
C GLY A 145 -14.78 -16.08 3.40
N LYS A 146 -14.45 -17.39 3.40
CA LYS A 146 -13.93 -18.11 4.57
C LYS A 146 -12.58 -17.57 5.08
N GLU A 147 -11.83 -16.89 4.22
CA GLU A 147 -10.58 -16.20 4.54
C GLU A 147 -10.81 -14.78 5.08
N HIS A 148 -12.06 -14.30 5.15
CA HIS A 148 -12.40 -12.95 5.59
C HIS A 148 -11.67 -11.85 4.79
N GLY A 149 -11.50 -12.09 3.48
CA GLY A 149 -10.75 -11.22 2.57
C GLY A 149 -9.24 -11.21 2.77
N GLU A 150 -8.66 -12.14 3.56
CA GLU A 150 -7.21 -12.23 3.75
C GLU A 150 -6.56 -13.11 2.67
N GLY A 151 -5.68 -12.51 1.87
CA GLY A 151 -5.09 -13.14 0.68
C GLY A 151 -4.97 -12.14 -0.46
N VAL A 152 -4.75 -12.67 -1.67
CA VAL A 152 -4.81 -11.89 -2.91
C VAL A 152 -6.25 -11.45 -3.13
N SER A 153 -6.51 -10.18 -3.42
CA SER A 153 -7.83 -9.69 -3.80
C SER A 153 -8.00 -9.62 -5.32
N VAL A 154 -9.23 -9.40 -5.79
CA VAL A 154 -9.56 -9.34 -7.23
C VAL A 154 -8.86 -8.21 -8.00
N ASP A 155 -8.37 -7.18 -7.31
CA ASP A 155 -7.54 -6.10 -7.86
C ASP A 155 -6.02 -6.37 -7.75
N TYR A 156 -5.65 -7.57 -7.31
CA TYR A 156 -4.29 -8.06 -7.10
C TYR A 156 -3.52 -7.39 -5.95
N ALA A 157 -4.18 -6.60 -5.11
CA ALA A 157 -3.64 -6.27 -3.80
C ALA A 157 -3.60 -7.51 -2.89
N ILE A 158 -2.85 -7.43 -1.80
CA ILE A 158 -2.77 -8.50 -0.80
C ILE A 158 -3.12 -7.95 0.58
N ASN A 159 -4.09 -8.60 1.21
CA ASN A 159 -4.68 -8.23 2.47
C ASN A 159 -4.29 -9.20 3.59
N GLN A 160 -4.03 -8.68 4.79
CA GLN A 160 -3.77 -9.49 5.98
C GLN A 160 -4.09 -8.71 7.25
N HIS A 161 -4.60 -9.40 8.26
CA HIS A 161 -5.11 -8.84 9.51
C HIS A 161 -6.26 -7.87 9.27
N ASN A 162 -7.24 -8.33 8.50
CA ASN A 162 -8.45 -7.54 8.30
C ASN A 162 -9.16 -7.39 9.65
N ALA A 163 -9.32 -6.15 10.09
CA ALA A 163 -9.90 -5.84 11.40
C ALA A 163 -11.43 -5.97 11.33
N LEU A 164 -12.05 -6.54 12.36
CA LEU A 164 -13.51 -6.66 12.44
C LEU A 164 -14.13 -5.36 13.00
N ASN A 165 -15.01 -4.73 12.23
CA ASN A 165 -15.84 -3.60 12.64
C ASN A 165 -17.32 -4.04 12.64
N GLY A 166 -17.88 -4.25 13.84
CA GLY A 166 -19.21 -4.83 13.97
C GLY A 166 -19.25 -6.24 13.39
N SER A 167 -19.96 -6.41 12.26
CA SER A 167 -20.05 -7.67 11.52
C SER A 167 -19.24 -7.70 10.23
N GLN A 168 -18.53 -6.61 9.88
CA GLN A 168 -17.80 -6.49 8.63
C GLN A 168 -16.29 -6.50 8.86
N TYR A 169 -15.55 -7.25 8.04
CA TYR A 169 -14.11 -7.18 8.00
C TYR A 169 -13.65 -6.00 7.15
N CYS A 170 -12.77 -5.16 7.71
CA CYS A 170 -12.16 -4.03 7.02
C CYS A 170 -10.83 -4.47 6.39
N MET A 171 -10.69 -4.26 5.08
CA MET A 171 -9.54 -4.70 4.30
C MET A 171 -8.28 -3.92 4.68
N GLN A 172 -7.25 -4.64 5.12
CA GLN A 172 -5.96 -4.08 5.51
C GLN A 172 -4.88 -4.44 4.48
N LEU A 173 -4.46 -3.42 3.72
CA LEU A 173 -3.43 -3.52 2.69
C LEU A 173 -2.08 -3.89 3.30
N TYR A 174 -1.48 -4.99 2.83
CA TYR A 174 -0.27 -5.56 3.42
C TYR A 174 0.69 -6.20 2.40
N SER A 175 0.59 -5.79 1.14
CA SER A 175 1.31 -6.40 0.03
C SER A 175 2.84 -6.37 0.20
N GLY A 176 3.40 -5.26 0.68
CA GLY A 176 4.85 -5.08 0.83
C GLY A 176 5.51 -5.89 1.95
N SER A 177 4.75 -6.54 2.83
CA SER A 177 5.34 -7.38 3.89
C SER A 177 4.66 -8.73 4.11
N TYR A 178 3.41 -8.82 4.58
CA TYR A 178 2.76 -10.15 4.59
C TYR A 178 2.59 -10.69 3.17
N GLY A 179 2.21 -9.83 2.21
CA GLY A 179 2.20 -10.22 0.80
C GLY A 179 3.57 -10.64 0.30
N ALA A 180 4.64 -9.92 0.65
CA ALA A 180 5.99 -10.32 0.28
C ALA A 180 6.40 -11.67 0.89
N GLU A 181 6.03 -11.97 2.14
CA GLU A 181 6.28 -13.28 2.73
C GLU A 181 5.47 -14.37 2.00
N LEU A 182 4.18 -14.13 1.73
CA LEU A 182 3.32 -15.02 0.95
C LEU A 182 3.94 -15.37 -0.41
N LEU A 183 4.30 -14.36 -1.21
CA LEU A 183 4.87 -14.55 -2.53
C LEU A 183 6.24 -15.23 -2.47
N ASN A 184 7.08 -14.89 -1.48
CA ASN A 184 8.34 -15.60 -1.27
C ASN A 184 8.14 -17.10 -1.03
N ARG A 185 7.14 -17.49 -0.22
CA ARG A 185 6.84 -18.91 0.03
C ARG A 185 6.35 -19.62 -1.23
N ILE A 186 5.46 -18.98 -1.99
CA ILE A 186 4.93 -19.54 -3.24
C ILE A 186 6.05 -19.71 -4.28
N VAL A 187 6.86 -18.67 -4.52
CA VAL A 187 7.97 -18.70 -5.49
C VAL A 187 9.05 -19.71 -5.08
N GLU A 188 9.42 -19.78 -3.80
CA GLU A 188 10.33 -20.82 -3.32
C GLU A 188 9.75 -22.22 -3.58
N GLY A 189 8.45 -22.42 -3.34
CA GLY A 189 7.74 -23.66 -3.66
C GLY A 189 7.78 -23.99 -5.16
N ALA A 190 7.48 -23.02 -6.02
CA ALA A 190 7.49 -23.18 -7.47
C ALA A 190 8.86 -23.61 -8.03
N VAL A 191 9.96 -23.13 -7.41
CA VAL A 191 11.32 -23.49 -7.82
C VAL A 191 11.71 -24.92 -7.42
N VAL A 192 11.25 -25.40 -6.26
CA VAL A 192 11.71 -26.69 -5.70
C VAL A 192 10.75 -27.86 -5.96
N LEU A 193 9.47 -27.59 -6.19
CA LEU A 193 8.46 -28.59 -6.45
C LEU A 193 8.32 -28.83 -7.95
N VAL A 194 8.50 -30.08 -8.37
CA VAL A 194 8.53 -30.48 -9.79
C VAL A 194 7.66 -31.70 -10.06
N SER A 195 7.33 -31.94 -11.32
CA SER A 195 6.52 -33.07 -11.80
C SER A 195 5.20 -33.18 -11.02
N GLU A 196 4.95 -34.30 -10.33
CA GLU A 196 3.72 -34.57 -9.57
C GLU A 196 3.50 -33.62 -8.38
N PHE A 197 4.48 -32.78 -8.03
CA PHE A 197 4.36 -31.78 -6.98
C PHE A 197 4.38 -30.34 -7.49
N SER A 198 4.54 -30.13 -8.81
CA SER A 198 4.52 -28.78 -9.39
C SER A 198 3.26 -28.01 -9.00
N LEU A 199 3.41 -26.70 -8.78
CA LEU A 199 2.26 -25.82 -8.72
C LEU A 199 1.51 -25.85 -10.05
N THR A 200 0.19 -25.64 -10.01
CA THR A 200 -0.64 -25.75 -11.20
C THR A 200 -0.32 -24.63 -12.21
N ALA A 201 -0.53 -24.89 -13.51
CA ALA A 201 -0.32 -23.88 -14.54
C ALA A 201 -1.18 -22.63 -14.31
N THR A 202 -2.44 -22.80 -13.88
CA THR A 202 -3.33 -21.70 -13.49
C THR A 202 -2.76 -20.89 -12.33
N ALA A 203 -2.22 -21.54 -11.29
CA ALA A 203 -1.60 -20.83 -10.17
C ALA A 203 -0.37 -20.02 -10.61
N MET A 204 0.44 -20.55 -11.52
CA MET A 204 1.61 -19.82 -12.04
C MET A 204 1.21 -18.64 -12.94
N SER A 205 0.19 -18.81 -13.78
CA SER A 205 -0.36 -17.72 -14.60
C SER A 205 -0.96 -16.62 -13.74
N GLU A 206 -1.68 -16.98 -12.67
CA GLU A 206 -2.26 -15.99 -11.77
C GLU A 206 -1.18 -15.27 -10.95
N LEU A 207 -0.14 -15.98 -10.55
CA LEU A 207 1.00 -15.39 -9.85
C LEU A 207 1.74 -14.35 -10.71
N VAL A 208 1.76 -14.50 -12.05
CA VAL A 208 2.23 -13.45 -12.97
C VAL A 208 1.41 -12.18 -12.78
N ASN A 209 0.07 -12.28 -12.79
CA ASN A 209 -0.82 -11.14 -12.59
C ASN A 209 -0.64 -10.50 -11.21
N VAL A 210 -0.51 -11.30 -10.14
CA VAL A 210 -0.27 -10.75 -8.78
C VAL A 210 1.01 -9.92 -8.72
N VAL A 211 2.07 -10.33 -9.42
CA VAL A 211 3.33 -9.59 -9.47
C VAL A 211 3.23 -8.37 -10.37
N VAL A 212 2.66 -8.52 -11.57
CA VAL A 212 2.60 -7.46 -12.60
C VAL A 212 1.52 -6.41 -12.27
N GLU A 213 0.29 -6.87 -12.07
CA GLU A 213 -0.89 -6.02 -11.83
C GLU A 213 -1.02 -5.60 -10.35
N GLY A 214 -0.32 -6.28 -9.44
CA GLY A 214 -0.27 -5.94 -8.01
C GLY A 214 1.03 -5.26 -7.62
N MET A 215 2.02 -6.07 -7.22
CA MET A 215 3.27 -5.61 -6.59
C MET A 215 4.04 -4.59 -7.42
N GLY A 216 4.00 -4.68 -8.76
CA GLY A 216 4.72 -3.80 -9.67
C GLY A 216 4.36 -2.32 -9.59
N TRP A 217 3.13 -2.02 -9.15
CA TRP A 217 2.63 -0.65 -8.94
C TRP A 217 2.97 -0.09 -7.55
N MET A 218 3.38 -0.96 -6.62
CA MET A 218 3.61 -0.61 -5.20
C MET A 218 5.07 -0.29 -4.89
N GLY A 219 5.94 -0.27 -5.90
CA GLY A 219 7.34 0.12 -5.78
C GLY A 219 7.81 1.00 -6.92
N TYR A 220 8.79 1.85 -6.62
CA TYR A 220 9.42 2.82 -7.53
C TYR A 220 10.81 3.18 -7.00
N ALA A 221 11.77 3.40 -7.89
CA ALA A 221 13.14 3.76 -7.61
C ALA A 221 13.79 2.89 -6.51
N SER A 222 13.69 1.57 -6.67
CA SER A 222 14.20 0.54 -5.74
C SER A 222 13.55 0.44 -4.34
N ARG A 223 12.44 1.16 -4.11
CA ARG A 223 11.73 1.22 -2.83
C ARG A 223 10.26 0.84 -2.96
N MET A 224 9.69 0.35 -1.87
CA MET A 224 8.26 0.06 -1.73
C MET A 224 7.56 1.19 -0.98
N ASP A 225 6.29 1.43 -1.32
CA ASP A 225 5.41 2.35 -0.60
C ASP A 225 5.18 1.94 0.86
N PHE A 226 4.99 2.90 1.77
CA PHE A 226 4.69 2.62 3.17
C PHE A 226 3.28 2.06 3.41
N HIS A 227 2.28 2.43 2.61
CA HIS A 227 0.90 1.99 2.88
C HIS A 227 0.73 0.47 2.77
N VAL A 228 1.58 -0.17 1.96
CA VAL A 228 1.54 -1.63 1.74
C VAL A 228 2.29 -2.42 2.81
N ASN A 229 2.85 -1.77 3.83
CA ASN A 229 3.74 -2.38 4.80
C ASN A 229 3.18 -2.54 6.22
N GLY A 230 1.96 -2.05 6.48
CA GLY A 230 1.35 -2.11 7.81
C GLY A 230 2.30 -1.62 8.90
N ARG A 231 2.44 -2.39 9.99
CA ARG A 231 3.34 -2.02 11.10
C ARG A 231 4.84 -2.05 10.74
N ALA A 232 5.22 -2.66 9.62
CA ALA A 232 6.62 -2.75 9.20
C ALA A 232 7.21 -1.40 8.76
N ILE A 233 6.38 -0.34 8.59
CA ILE A 233 6.86 1.04 8.44
C ILE A 233 7.84 1.45 9.56
N SER A 234 7.67 0.88 10.77
CA SER A 234 8.56 1.09 11.91
C SER A 234 9.90 0.35 11.83
N ARG A 235 10.20 -0.31 10.71
CA ARG A 235 11.45 -1.06 10.46
C ARG A 235 12.33 -0.44 9.35
N GLY A 236 11.90 0.68 8.76
CA GLY A 236 12.56 1.32 7.63
C GLY A 236 11.79 1.21 6.32
N VAL A 237 12.32 1.85 5.27
CA VAL A 237 11.75 1.75 3.91
C VAL A 237 12.14 0.42 3.30
N PRO A 238 11.18 -0.44 2.91
CA PRO A 238 11.52 -1.72 2.31
C PRO A 238 12.06 -1.54 0.90
N SER A 239 13.08 -2.34 0.55
CA SER A 239 13.52 -2.49 -0.83
C SER A 239 12.54 -3.39 -1.60
N ASN A 240 12.32 -3.06 -2.87
CA ASN A 240 11.54 -3.88 -3.80
C ASN A 240 12.37 -4.96 -4.52
N ALA A 241 13.65 -5.15 -4.16
CA ALA A 241 14.58 -6.06 -4.86
C ALA A 241 14.10 -7.52 -4.96
N HIS A 242 13.24 -7.96 -4.04
CA HIS A 242 12.66 -9.30 -4.07
C HIS A 242 11.75 -9.52 -5.29
N ILE A 243 11.15 -8.46 -5.85
CA ILE A 243 10.28 -8.53 -7.04
C ILE A 243 11.05 -9.05 -8.25
N ALA A 244 12.31 -8.65 -8.44
CA ALA A 244 13.13 -9.15 -9.56
C ALA A 244 13.28 -10.66 -9.53
N LYS A 245 13.54 -11.24 -8.36
CA LYS A 245 13.64 -12.70 -8.20
C LYS A 245 12.33 -13.40 -8.54
N TRP A 246 11.19 -12.82 -8.16
CA TRP A 246 9.89 -13.38 -8.54
C TRP A 246 9.68 -13.28 -10.05
N ALA A 247 9.95 -12.13 -10.63
CA ALA A 247 9.82 -11.88 -12.06
C ALA A 247 10.67 -12.86 -12.90
N GLU A 248 11.92 -13.09 -12.53
CA GLU A 248 12.80 -14.07 -13.18
C GLU A 248 12.21 -15.49 -13.18
N VAL A 249 11.63 -15.92 -12.06
CA VAL A 249 10.99 -17.24 -11.95
C VAL A 249 9.70 -17.31 -12.79
N LEU A 250 9.02 -16.18 -12.98
CA LEU A 250 7.73 -16.07 -13.66
C LEU A 250 7.81 -15.89 -15.17
N LEU A 251 8.94 -15.43 -15.71
CA LEU A 251 9.16 -15.26 -17.15
C LEU A 251 8.72 -16.45 -18.02
N PRO A 252 8.98 -17.73 -17.66
CA PRO A 252 8.55 -18.87 -18.46
C PRO A 252 7.03 -19.07 -18.54
N PHE A 253 6.28 -18.49 -17.59
CA PHE A 253 4.83 -18.65 -17.45
C PHE A 253 4.04 -17.45 -18.00
N ALA A 254 4.73 -16.36 -18.33
CA ALA A 254 4.12 -15.14 -18.84
C ALA A 254 3.90 -15.18 -20.36
N ASP A 255 2.79 -14.57 -20.79
CA ASP A 255 2.58 -14.19 -22.20
C ASP A 255 3.55 -13.06 -22.63
N THR A 256 3.45 -12.61 -23.88
CA THR A 256 4.35 -11.59 -24.43
C THR A 256 4.26 -10.26 -23.67
N ALA A 257 3.06 -9.76 -23.40
CA ALA A 257 2.87 -8.47 -22.72
C ALA A 257 3.37 -8.52 -21.27
N ASN A 258 3.06 -9.61 -20.57
CA ASN A 258 3.53 -9.84 -19.22
C ASN A 258 5.06 -10.04 -19.15
N LYS A 259 5.70 -10.64 -20.17
CA LYS A 259 7.17 -10.72 -20.23
C LYS A 259 7.82 -9.35 -20.32
N GLU A 260 7.25 -8.43 -21.09
CA GLU A 260 7.74 -7.05 -21.17
C GLU A 260 7.62 -6.37 -19.80
N ALA A 261 6.46 -6.49 -19.14
CA ALA A 261 6.23 -5.96 -17.80
C ALA A 261 7.18 -6.56 -16.75
N LEU A 262 7.44 -7.86 -16.77
CA LEU A 262 8.35 -8.53 -15.85
C LEU A 262 9.81 -8.09 -16.06
N ASN A 263 10.26 -7.94 -17.31
CA ASN A 263 11.60 -7.40 -17.60
C ASN A 263 11.73 -5.94 -17.15
N GLU A 264 10.68 -5.14 -17.37
CA GLU A 264 10.61 -3.77 -16.84
C GLU A 264 10.73 -3.76 -15.31
N LEU A 265 10.02 -4.64 -14.61
CA LEU A 265 10.13 -4.77 -13.14
C LEU A 265 11.54 -5.11 -12.68
N ILE A 266 12.21 -6.09 -13.31
CA ILE A 266 13.58 -6.48 -12.96
C ILE A 266 14.50 -5.25 -13.00
N ARG A 267 14.42 -4.45 -14.06
CA ARG A 267 15.17 -3.20 -14.22
C ARG A 267 14.79 -2.15 -13.16
N ARG A 268 13.51 -1.91 -12.91
CA ARG A 268 13.03 -0.92 -11.93
C ARG A 268 13.47 -1.24 -10.49
N THR A 269 13.65 -2.52 -10.15
CA THR A 269 14.10 -2.90 -8.80
C THR A 269 15.52 -2.45 -8.46
N ILE A 270 16.38 -2.20 -9.46
CA ILE A 270 17.72 -1.66 -9.25
C ILE A 270 17.75 -0.12 -9.26
N GLY A 271 16.57 0.52 -9.35
CA GLY A 271 16.41 1.98 -9.34
C GLY A 271 16.50 2.65 -10.71
N ASP A 272 16.52 1.86 -11.78
CA ASP A 272 16.45 2.39 -13.14
C ASP A 272 14.97 2.61 -13.52
N GLU A 273 14.56 3.88 -13.56
CA GLU A 273 13.22 4.34 -13.95
C GLU A 273 13.26 5.08 -15.31
N SER A 274 14.29 4.85 -16.14
CA SER A 274 14.49 5.60 -17.39
C SER A 274 13.52 5.25 -18.52
N ASN A 275 12.80 4.13 -18.41
CA ASN A 275 11.83 3.68 -19.42
C ASN A 275 10.72 2.81 -18.81
N ASN A 276 9.65 3.45 -18.34
CA ASN A 276 8.56 2.76 -17.65
C ASN A 276 7.32 2.56 -18.54
N GLN A 277 7.50 1.98 -19.72
CA GLN A 277 6.43 1.91 -20.73
C GLN A 277 5.18 1.19 -20.21
N TYR A 278 5.33 0.07 -19.49
CA TYR A 278 4.19 -0.68 -18.96
C TYR A 278 3.58 0.00 -17.74
N TYR A 279 4.42 0.53 -16.84
CA TYR A 279 3.95 1.10 -15.57
C TYR A 279 3.65 2.61 -15.63
N SER A 280 3.80 3.27 -16.78
CA SER A 280 3.46 4.69 -16.95
C SER A 280 1.96 4.91 -16.75
N GLY A 281 1.61 5.96 -16.00
CA GLY A 281 0.24 6.29 -15.65
C GLY A 281 -0.13 5.77 -14.27
N GLY A 282 -1.38 5.34 -14.04
CA GLY A 282 -1.77 4.95 -12.69
C GLY A 282 -2.86 3.90 -12.56
N ARG A 283 -2.87 3.31 -11.37
CA ARG A 283 -3.71 2.19 -10.98
C ARG A 283 -4.40 2.45 -9.66
N LEU A 284 -5.67 2.06 -9.61
CA LEU A 284 -6.48 2.08 -8.40
C LEU A 284 -6.67 0.64 -7.88
N PHE A 285 -6.44 0.47 -6.59
CA PHE A 285 -6.74 -0.75 -5.84
C PHE A 285 -8.01 -0.48 -5.03
N TRP A 286 -9.14 -0.72 -5.68
CA TRP A 286 -10.47 -0.36 -5.18
C TRP A 286 -10.91 -1.19 -3.97
N VAL A 287 -10.30 -2.35 -3.73
CA VAL A 287 -10.53 -3.14 -2.51
C VAL A 287 -9.93 -2.45 -1.29
N ASN A 288 -8.89 -1.62 -1.51
CA ASN A 288 -8.09 -1.02 -0.46
C ASN A 288 -8.12 0.51 -0.41
N ASP A 289 -8.90 1.19 -1.24
CA ASP A 289 -8.92 2.66 -1.33
C ASP A 289 -7.49 3.23 -1.49
N TYR A 290 -6.69 2.62 -2.37
CA TYR A 290 -5.28 2.92 -2.57
C TYR A 290 -4.99 3.25 -4.04
N LEU A 291 -4.16 4.26 -4.27
CA LEU A 291 -3.75 4.75 -5.59
C LEU A 291 -2.23 4.68 -5.71
N ALA A 292 -1.77 4.18 -6.86
CA ALA A 292 -0.40 4.29 -7.31
C ALA A 292 -0.38 4.96 -8.68
N HIS A 293 0.47 5.98 -8.86
CA HIS A 293 0.66 6.62 -10.15
C HIS A 293 2.16 6.86 -10.38
N ILE A 294 2.64 6.46 -11.54
CA ILE A 294 4.02 6.60 -11.99
C ILE A 294 3.98 7.53 -13.21
N GLY A 295 4.37 8.78 -13.00
CA GLY A 295 4.55 9.74 -14.07
C GLY A 295 5.95 9.67 -14.69
N SER A 296 6.20 10.56 -15.64
CA SER A 296 7.48 10.72 -16.35
C SER A 296 8.72 10.74 -15.45
N HIS A 297 8.66 11.50 -14.34
CA HIS A 297 9.80 11.74 -13.44
C HIS A 297 9.44 11.63 -11.96
N TYR A 298 8.33 10.98 -11.62
CA TYR A 298 7.93 10.83 -10.24
C TYR A 298 6.99 9.64 -10.05
N CYS A 299 6.80 9.23 -8.80
CA CYS A 299 5.70 8.37 -8.39
C CYS A 299 4.99 8.95 -7.18
N VAL A 300 3.67 8.82 -7.17
CA VAL A 300 2.81 9.14 -6.02
C VAL A 300 2.03 7.91 -5.58
N TRP A 301 2.04 7.69 -4.27
CA TRP A 301 1.18 6.72 -3.60
C TRP A 301 0.27 7.43 -2.64
N ALA A 302 -1.03 7.24 -2.80
CA ALA A 302 -2.03 7.88 -1.96
C ALA A 302 -2.93 6.83 -1.31
N LYS A 303 -3.29 7.08 -0.05
CA LYS A 303 -4.16 6.22 0.73
C LYS A 303 -5.35 6.99 1.25
N ALA A 304 -6.52 6.53 0.85
CA ALA A 304 -7.79 6.87 1.46
C ALA A 304 -8.20 5.74 2.41
N ILE A 305 -9.21 6.01 3.25
CA ILE A 305 -9.86 4.99 4.06
C ILE A 305 -11.37 5.21 4.07
N SER A 306 -12.11 4.11 4.03
CA SER A 306 -13.57 4.06 4.22
C SER A 306 -13.91 3.22 5.44
N THR A 307 -15.19 3.09 5.75
CA THR A 307 -15.73 2.08 6.67
C THR A 307 -15.30 0.64 6.33
N ARG A 308 -14.83 0.40 5.09
CA ARG A 308 -14.44 -0.90 4.56
C ARG A 308 -12.93 -1.17 4.63
N THR A 309 -12.09 -0.19 4.93
CA THR A 309 -10.63 -0.32 4.81
C THR A 309 -9.89 0.22 6.02
N VAL A 310 -8.70 -0.32 6.29
CA VAL A 310 -7.87 0.05 7.45
C VAL A 310 -6.71 0.95 7.04
N GLY A 311 -6.46 2.01 7.82
CA GLY A 311 -5.38 2.97 7.57
C GLY A 311 -3.99 2.55 8.04
N GLY A 312 -3.90 1.54 8.91
CA GLY A 312 -2.65 0.99 9.43
C GLY A 312 -2.86 0.25 10.74
N GLU A 313 -1.84 -0.48 11.19
CA GLU A 313 -1.87 -1.22 12.45
C GLU A 313 -0.63 -0.96 13.30
N SER A 314 -0.78 -1.14 14.60
CA SER A 314 0.32 -1.46 15.51
C SER A 314 0.22 -2.91 15.96
N GLY A 315 1.30 -3.47 16.50
CA GLY A 315 1.28 -4.83 17.01
C GLY A 315 2.65 -5.24 17.51
N ASN A 316 2.71 -6.05 18.57
CA ASN A 316 3.98 -6.53 19.15
C ASN A 316 5.00 -5.43 19.49
N GLY A 317 4.53 -4.23 19.85
CA GLY A 317 5.38 -3.06 20.13
C GLY A 317 5.92 -2.35 18.88
N GLU A 318 5.36 -2.61 17.70
CA GLU A 318 5.71 -2.00 16.42
C GLU A 318 4.66 -0.98 15.99
N ASN A 319 5.10 0.13 15.37
CA ASN A 319 4.27 1.22 14.84
C ASN A 319 3.27 1.87 15.83
N PRO A 320 3.66 2.19 17.09
CA PRO A 320 2.76 2.78 18.07
C PRO A 320 2.28 4.20 17.70
N LYS A 321 2.94 4.87 16.74
CA LYS A 321 2.63 6.24 16.31
C LYS A 321 1.86 6.33 14.98
N GLY A 322 1.54 5.19 14.35
CA GLY A 322 0.93 5.13 13.01
C GLY A 322 -0.54 5.54 12.89
N TYR A 323 -1.10 6.29 13.85
CA TYR A 323 -2.54 6.59 13.94
C TYR A 323 -3.09 7.39 12.73
N TYR A 324 -2.26 8.28 12.17
CA TYR A 324 -2.64 9.14 11.04
C TYR A 324 -2.23 8.58 9.66
N MET A 325 -1.74 7.33 9.57
CA MET A 325 -1.40 6.69 8.29
C MET A 325 -2.57 6.51 7.33
N GLY A 326 -3.82 6.52 7.82
CA GLY A 326 -5.01 6.50 6.97
C GLY A 326 -5.65 7.87 6.76
N ALA A 327 -5.04 8.96 7.25
CA ALA A 327 -5.65 10.29 7.23
C ALA A 327 -5.44 11.04 5.90
N GLY A 328 -5.49 10.32 4.77
CA GLY A 328 -5.25 10.88 3.44
C GLY A 328 -3.77 11.08 3.15
N THR A 329 -2.92 10.15 3.59
CA THR A 329 -1.49 10.23 3.34
C THR A 329 -1.18 10.11 1.86
N CYS A 330 -0.20 10.88 1.42
CA CYS A 330 0.22 10.99 0.02
C CYS A 330 1.75 11.08 -0.01
N PHE A 331 2.42 9.99 -0.41
CA PHE A 331 3.87 9.92 -0.50
C PHE A 331 4.33 10.15 -1.93
N LEU A 332 5.19 11.14 -2.11
CA LEU A 332 5.78 11.52 -3.39
C LEU A 332 7.26 11.14 -3.43
N THR A 333 7.70 10.51 -4.52
CA THR A 333 9.10 10.12 -4.74
C THR A 333 9.55 10.48 -6.15
N HIS A 334 10.75 11.04 -6.27
CA HIS A 334 11.50 11.25 -7.50
C HIS A 334 12.60 10.19 -7.67
N HIS A 335 13.30 9.86 -6.59
CA HIS A 335 14.51 9.01 -6.63
C HIS A 335 14.59 7.93 -5.53
N GLY A 336 13.56 7.80 -4.70
CA GLY A 336 13.44 6.75 -3.67
C GLY A 336 14.18 7.03 -2.36
N LYS A 337 14.79 8.21 -2.20
CA LYS A 337 15.57 8.58 -1.00
C LYS A 337 14.90 9.63 -0.12
N GLU A 338 13.71 10.09 -0.49
CA GLU A 338 12.95 11.15 0.16
C GLU A 338 12.58 10.78 1.60
N TYR A 339 12.31 9.50 1.85
CA TYR A 339 11.86 8.99 3.15
C TYR A 339 12.78 7.92 3.75
N GLU A 340 14.01 7.77 3.24
CA GLU A 340 14.92 6.70 3.65
C GLU A 340 15.39 6.85 5.11
N GLY A 341 14.74 6.11 6.02
CA GLY A 341 15.09 6.10 7.44
C GLY A 341 14.58 7.30 8.23
N ILE A 342 13.64 8.08 7.69
CA ILE A 342 13.06 9.27 8.33
C ILE A 342 12.11 8.96 9.49
N GLN A 343 11.52 7.76 9.52
CA GLN A 343 10.47 7.36 10.45
C GLN A 343 10.74 7.64 11.94
N PRO A 344 11.94 7.40 12.50
CA PRO A 344 12.23 7.74 13.89
C PRO A 344 12.21 9.25 14.17
N VAL A 345 12.47 10.11 13.18
CA VAL A 345 12.54 11.57 13.35
C VAL A 345 11.31 12.32 12.81
N TRP A 346 10.36 11.60 12.21
CA TRP A 346 9.11 12.18 11.72
C TRP A 346 8.30 12.84 12.84
N ASP A 347 7.69 13.97 12.52
CA ASP A 347 6.48 14.40 13.21
C ASP A 347 5.29 13.61 12.66
N TRP A 348 4.85 12.61 13.43
CA TRP A 348 3.75 11.71 13.06
C TRP A 348 2.37 12.38 13.02
N GLN A 349 2.23 13.64 13.47
CA GLN A 349 1.03 14.46 13.25
C GLN A 349 1.10 15.27 11.95
N ARG A 350 2.19 15.18 11.19
CA ARG A 350 2.42 15.88 9.92
C ARG A 350 2.88 14.91 8.82
N LEU A 351 2.29 13.72 8.76
CA LEU A 351 2.60 12.81 7.66
C LEU A 351 2.19 13.46 6.32
N PRO A 352 2.97 13.29 5.24
CA PRO A 352 2.66 13.84 3.92
C PRO A 352 1.21 13.57 3.50
N GLY A 353 0.49 14.61 3.05
CA GLY A 353 -0.92 14.58 2.63
C GLY A 353 -1.97 14.77 3.74
N THR A 354 -1.63 14.55 5.00
CA THR A 354 -2.61 14.53 6.10
C THR A 354 -3.17 15.91 6.46
N THR A 355 -4.42 15.97 6.93
CA THR A 355 -5.03 17.17 7.55
C THR A 355 -5.31 16.86 9.03
N VAL A 356 -4.53 17.44 9.95
CA VAL A 356 -4.47 16.99 11.36
C VAL A 356 -4.35 18.18 12.33
N GLU A 357 -5.13 18.12 13.41
CA GLU A 357 -4.96 18.98 14.58
C GLU A 357 -3.63 18.68 15.30
N GLN A 358 -2.80 19.69 15.51
CA GLN A 358 -1.46 19.58 16.06
C GLN A 358 -1.49 19.62 17.59
N VAL A 359 -1.71 18.46 18.23
CA VAL A 359 -1.86 18.35 19.68
C VAL A 359 -0.50 18.18 20.38
N PRO A 360 -0.11 19.07 21.31
CA PRO A 360 1.10 18.88 22.11
C PRO A 360 1.01 17.62 22.99
N ASN A 361 2.12 16.87 23.11
CA ASN A 361 2.18 15.64 23.90
C ASN A 361 1.07 14.64 23.55
N PHE A 362 0.75 14.51 22.26
CA PHE A 362 -0.31 13.65 21.77
C PHE A 362 -0.20 12.22 22.29
N LYS A 363 -1.28 11.74 22.91
CA LYS A 363 -1.39 10.35 23.37
C LYS A 363 -1.90 9.49 22.22
N TRP A 364 -1.00 8.72 21.63
CA TRP A 364 -1.29 7.83 20.51
C TRP A 364 -2.38 6.81 20.90
N PRO A 365 -3.51 6.76 20.18
CA PRO A 365 -4.54 5.75 20.41
C PRO A 365 -4.03 4.32 20.19
N ASN A 366 -4.68 3.35 20.83
CA ASN A 366 -4.39 1.94 20.57
C ASN A 366 -4.91 1.53 19.19
N THR A 367 -4.00 1.06 18.34
CA THR A 367 -4.26 0.63 16.95
C THR A 367 -3.88 -0.82 16.72
N ALA A 368 -3.84 -1.62 17.80
CA ALA A 368 -3.39 -3.00 17.77
C ALA A 368 -4.19 -3.81 16.73
N TRP A 369 -3.48 -4.41 15.77
CA TRP A 369 -4.05 -5.23 14.70
C TRP A 369 -5.15 -4.51 13.90
N GLY A 370 -5.01 -3.20 13.70
CA GLY A 370 -5.91 -2.41 12.86
C GLY A 370 -7.23 -2.00 13.53
N VAL A 371 -7.42 -2.35 14.81
CA VAL A 371 -8.63 -1.99 15.56
C VAL A 371 -8.78 -0.46 15.64
N ASN A 372 -9.99 0.04 15.35
CA ASN A 372 -10.37 1.46 15.30
C ASN A 372 -9.60 2.29 14.27
N MET A 373 -8.98 1.65 13.27
CA MET A 373 -8.20 2.32 12.23
C MET A 373 -8.92 2.41 10.89
N TRP A 374 -10.18 1.97 10.82
CA TRP A 374 -11.04 2.17 9.65
C TRP A 374 -11.44 3.64 9.45
N GLY A 375 -11.93 3.94 8.25
CA GLY A 375 -12.46 5.26 7.88
C GLY A 375 -13.81 5.55 8.51
N SER A 376 -14.15 6.84 8.60
CA SER A 376 -15.37 7.31 9.25
C SER A 376 -16.60 7.34 8.34
N HIS A 377 -16.40 7.28 7.02
CA HIS A 377 -17.47 7.40 6.02
C HIS A 377 -17.30 6.35 4.92
N ASP A 378 -18.39 6.11 4.19
CA ASP A 378 -18.39 5.17 3.07
C ASP A 378 -17.73 5.77 1.82
N PHE A 379 -17.81 7.09 1.63
CA PHE A 379 -17.24 7.76 0.47
C PHE A 379 -15.70 7.78 0.56
N ALA A 380 -15.08 6.75 0.01
CA ALA A 380 -13.65 6.71 -0.25
C ALA A 380 -13.38 5.77 -1.42
N GLY A 381 -12.62 6.23 -2.41
CA GLY A 381 -12.42 5.48 -3.65
C GLY A 381 -11.90 6.37 -4.76
N GLY A 382 -11.71 5.80 -5.94
CA GLY A 382 -11.06 6.51 -7.03
C GLY A 382 -11.38 5.96 -8.40
N VAL A 383 -10.84 6.61 -9.42
CA VAL A 383 -10.97 6.19 -10.81
C VAL A 383 -9.64 6.33 -11.54
N SER A 384 -9.36 5.40 -12.45
CA SER A 384 -8.24 5.45 -13.39
C SER A 384 -8.71 5.16 -14.80
N ASP A 385 -8.25 5.93 -15.77
CA ASP A 385 -8.34 5.60 -17.20
C ASP A 385 -7.03 5.00 -17.77
N GLY A 386 -6.07 4.71 -16.89
CA GLY A 386 -4.71 4.26 -17.21
C GLY A 386 -3.69 5.41 -17.28
N LYS A 387 -4.07 6.57 -17.81
CA LYS A 387 -3.19 7.75 -17.96
C LYS A 387 -3.35 8.75 -16.82
N ARG A 388 -4.56 8.87 -16.30
CA ARG A 388 -5.00 9.84 -15.29
C ARG A 388 -5.65 9.07 -14.16
N THR A 389 -5.39 9.52 -12.94
CA THR A 389 -5.95 8.87 -11.75
C THR A 389 -6.41 9.88 -10.74
N LEU A 390 -7.51 9.58 -10.04
CA LEU A 390 -7.92 10.33 -8.87
C LEU A 390 -8.33 9.38 -7.74
N LEU A 391 -8.03 9.77 -6.51
CA LEU A 391 -8.46 9.12 -5.28
C LEU A 391 -9.06 10.17 -4.35
N SER A 392 -10.23 9.87 -3.80
CA SER A 392 -11.04 10.81 -3.04
C SER A 392 -11.59 10.18 -1.77
N MET A 393 -11.81 10.97 -0.73
CA MET A 393 -12.46 10.52 0.51
C MET A 393 -13.14 11.66 1.27
N GLU A 394 -14.12 11.31 2.10
CA GLU A 394 -14.59 12.12 3.21
C GLU A 394 -13.97 11.63 4.53
N LEU A 395 -13.24 12.51 5.24
CA LEU A 395 -12.53 12.14 6.47
C LEU A 395 -13.07 12.90 7.69
N SER A 396 -13.43 12.12 8.73
CA SER A 396 -13.58 12.57 10.10
C SER A 396 -12.60 11.81 11.00
N ARG A 397 -11.69 12.53 11.65
CA ARG A 397 -10.68 11.96 12.55
C ARG A 397 -10.47 12.90 13.73
N LYS A 398 -10.84 12.45 14.93
CA LYS A 398 -10.83 13.28 16.16
C LYS A 398 -11.69 14.53 15.95
N ASN A 399 -11.12 15.72 16.15
CA ASN A 399 -11.85 16.99 16.12
C ASN A 399 -11.89 17.63 14.72
N VAL A 400 -11.20 17.05 13.74
CA VAL A 400 -11.31 17.45 12.32
C VAL A 400 -12.36 16.55 11.68
N THR A 401 -13.43 17.13 11.19
CA THR A 401 -14.58 16.41 10.62
C THR A 401 -14.93 16.91 9.23
N HIS A 402 -15.58 16.05 8.42
CA HIS A 402 -16.08 16.36 7.07
C HIS A 402 -15.04 16.89 6.09
N ALA A 403 -13.75 16.57 6.30
CA ALA A 403 -12.71 16.97 5.37
C ALA A 403 -12.82 16.14 4.09
N TYR A 404 -13.34 16.73 3.02
CA TYR A 404 -13.31 16.18 1.67
C TYR A 404 -11.90 16.34 1.13
N LYS A 405 -11.25 15.24 0.73
CA LYS A 405 -9.85 15.24 0.30
C LYS A 405 -9.71 14.46 -1.00
N THR A 406 -9.06 15.05 -1.98
CA THR A 406 -8.82 14.42 -3.28
C THR A 406 -7.37 14.60 -3.72
N VAL A 407 -6.79 13.53 -4.26
CA VAL A 407 -5.50 13.52 -4.95
C VAL A 407 -5.77 13.14 -6.41
N MET A 408 -5.31 13.95 -7.35
CA MET A 408 -5.39 13.71 -8.80
C MET A 408 -3.97 13.69 -9.37
N ALA A 409 -3.65 12.72 -10.23
CA ALA A 409 -2.31 12.57 -10.80
C ALA A 409 -2.37 12.35 -12.32
N THR A 410 -1.47 13.05 -13.01
CA THR A 410 -1.18 13.00 -14.45
C THR A 410 0.31 12.73 -14.66
N ASP A 411 0.76 12.58 -15.90
CA ASP A 411 2.15 12.25 -16.23
C ASP A 411 3.21 13.21 -15.63
N ASP A 412 2.85 14.46 -15.40
CA ASP A 412 3.74 15.56 -15.02
C ASP A 412 3.35 16.27 -13.71
N ARG A 413 2.24 15.88 -13.08
CA ARG A 413 1.71 16.63 -11.93
C ARG A 413 0.80 15.81 -11.02
N VAL A 414 0.91 16.10 -9.73
CA VAL A 414 -0.08 15.73 -8.71
C VAL A 414 -0.81 16.98 -8.25
N THR A 415 -2.13 16.97 -8.20
CA THR A 415 -2.95 18.04 -7.64
C THR A 415 -3.74 17.52 -6.44
N CYS A 416 -3.63 18.20 -5.31
CA CYS A 416 -4.28 17.83 -4.07
C CYS A 416 -5.24 18.95 -3.65
N MET A 417 -6.49 18.58 -3.44
CA MET A 417 -7.55 19.49 -3.00
C MET A 417 -8.13 19.01 -1.67
N GLY A 418 -8.60 19.94 -0.87
CA GLY A 418 -9.51 19.63 0.21
C GLY A 418 -10.43 20.79 0.58
N THR A 419 -11.65 20.45 0.97
CA THR A 419 -12.73 21.35 1.37
C THR A 419 -13.49 20.72 2.53
N GLY A 420 -14.49 21.42 3.08
CA GLY A 420 -15.31 20.88 4.17
C GLY A 420 -14.57 20.73 5.50
N ILE A 421 -13.34 21.27 5.63
CA ILE A 421 -12.48 21.04 6.80
C ILE A 421 -13.06 21.76 8.00
N ASP A 422 -13.92 21.09 8.75
CA ASP A 422 -14.57 21.65 9.92
C ASP A 422 -13.61 21.68 11.10
N THR A 423 -13.24 22.89 11.48
CA THR A 423 -12.31 23.15 12.59
C THR A 423 -13.02 23.72 13.83
N ARG A 424 -14.36 23.70 13.90
CA ARG A 424 -15.10 24.32 15.02
C ARG A 424 -14.82 23.66 16.37
N SER A 425 -14.57 22.35 16.36
CA SER A 425 -14.35 21.55 17.57
C SER A 425 -12.88 21.45 17.98
N VAL A 426 -11.95 22.07 17.24
CA VAL A 426 -10.51 21.93 17.49
C VAL A 426 -10.03 22.84 18.62
N MET A 427 -9.05 22.35 19.36
CA MET A 427 -8.39 23.03 20.48
C MET A 427 -7.03 23.59 20.10
N PHE A 428 -6.36 22.99 19.11
CA PHE A 428 -5.03 23.36 18.62
C PHE A 428 -5.05 23.66 17.10
N PRO A 429 -3.98 24.28 16.55
CA PRO A 429 -3.90 24.55 15.12
C PRO A 429 -4.08 23.30 14.28
N VAL A 430 -4.84 23.40 13.19
CA VAL A 430 -4.97 22.33 12.19
C VAL A 430 -4.06 22.65 11.02
N VAL A 431 -3.33 21.66 10.54
CA VAL A 431 -2.49 21.80 9.35
C VAL A 431 -2.79 20.71 8.35
N THR A 432 -2.73 21.07 7.06
CA THR A 432 -2.51 20.10 5.99
C THR A 432 -1.01 20.04 5.69
N CYS A 433 -0.40 18.88 5.92
CA CYS A 433 0.99 18.68 5.57
C CYS A 433 1.10 18.36 4.08
N VAL A 434 1.69 19.25 3.29
CA VAL A 434 1.96 19.03 1.86
C VAL A 434 3.01 17.95 1.71
N ASN A 435 4.15 18.09 2.41
CA ASN A 435 5.19 17.07 2.45
C ASN A 435 6.02 17.15 3.74
N GLN A 436 6.61 16.03 4.14
CA GLN A 436 7.61 15.92 5.20
C GLN A 436 8.63 14.83 4.84
N CYS A 437 9.76 15.23 4.27
CA CYS A 437 10.80 14.35 3.74
C CYS A 437 12.20 14.78 4.21
N ILE A 438 13.24 14.02 3.85
CA ILE A 438 14.62 14.37 4.14
C ILE A 438 14.97 15.64 3.36
N ALA A 439 15.48 16.66 4.06
CA ALA A 439 15.95 17.86 3.40
C ALA A 439 17.27 17.57 2.68
N ARG A 440 17.21 17.53 1.35
CA ARG A 440 18.35 17.50 0.42
C ARG A 440 18.36 18.75 -0.46
N GLY A 441 19.52 19.40 -0.55
CA GLY A 441 19.70 20.61 -1.36
C GLY A 441 19.01 21.86 -0.78
N PRO A 442 19.11 22.99 -1.49
CA PRO A 442 18.50 24.25 -1.06
C PRO A 442 16.97 24.18 -1.16
N VAL A 443 16.29 24.80 -0.19
CA VAL A 443 14.86 25.07 -0.29
C VAL A 443 14.69 26.50 -0.79
N ARG A 444 14.04 26.65 -1.94
CA ARG A 444 13.76 27.96 -2.54
C ARG A 444 12.27 28.20 -2.51
N TYR A 445 11.83 29.45 -2.39
CA TYR A 445 10.41 29.78 -2.44
C TYR A 445 10.19 31.06 -3.22
N LEU A 446 9.08 31.09 -3.96
CA LEU A 446 8.62 32.24 -4.71
C LEU A 446 7.47 32.89 -3.95
N THR A 447 7.54 34.19 -3.74
CA THR A 447 6.42 34.97 -3.21
C THR A 447 5.49 35.42 -4.34
N ILE A 448 4.27 35.79 -3.99
CA ILE A 448 3.25 36.33 -4.91
C ILE A 448 3.69 37.55 -5.74
N ASP A 449 4.70 38.29 -5.28
CA ASP A 449 5.31 39.43 -5.98
C ASP A 449 6.47 38.99 -6.88
N ASN A 450 6.56 37.68 -7.15
CA ASN A 450 7.58 37.03 -7.97
C ASN A 450 9.01 37.23 -7.45
N GLN A 451 9.18 37.34 -6.13
CA GLN A 451 10.51 37.36 -5.52
C GLN A 451 10.90 35.95 -5.09
N GLU A 452 12.04 35.49 -5.58
CA GLU A 452 12.64 34.23 -5.18
C GLU A 452 13.53 34.43 -3.95
N HIS A 453 13.38 33.55 -2.99
CA HIS A 453 14.14 33.53 -1.75
C HIS A 453 14.65 32.11 -1.48
N THR A 454 15.63 31.98 -0.59
CA THR A 454 16.18 30.67 -0.16
C THR A 454 16.10 30.55 1.36
N LEU A 455 15.68 29.38 1.83
CA LEU A 455 15.66 29.01 3.24
C LEU A 455 16.61 27.83 3.47
N GLU A 456 17.84 28.13 3.91
CA GLU A 456 18.86 27.11 4.19
C GLU A 456 18.53 26.29 5.45
N GLN A 457 18.10 26.96 6.52
CA GLN A 457 17.75 26.33 7.79
C GLN A 457 16.74 27.19 8.55
N GLY A 458 15.90 26.56 9.35
CA GLY A 458 14.99 27.22 10.28
C GLY A 458 13.54 26.99 9.93
N SER A 459 12.71 28.01 10.15
CA SER A 459 11.29 27.97 9.83
C SER A 459 10.84 29.36 9.39
N LEU A 460 10.04 29.39 8.33
CA LEU A 460 9.37 30.57 7.82
C LEU A 460 7.87 30.29 7.80
N THR A 461 7.08 31.21 8.34
CA THR A 461 5.62 31.19 8.21
C THR A 461 5.18 32.48 7.55
N ALA A 462 4.46 32.39 6.44
CA ALA A 462 3.97 33.54 5.69
C ALA A 462 2.69 33.19 4.92
N ASP A 463 1.92 34.21 4.54
CA ASP A 463 0.67 34.12 3.78
C ASP A 463 0.83 34.61 2.32
N ASN A 464 2.07 34.86 1.90
CA ASN A 464 2.43 35.38 0.58
C ASN A 464 3.35 34.44 -0.22
N ILE A 465 3.52 33.19 0.24
CA ILE A 465 4.26 32.15 -0.49
C ILE A 465 3.36 31.60 -1.60
N GLN A 466 3.86 31.61 -2.83
CA GLN A 466 3.17 31.10 -4.02
C GLN A 466 3.67 29.70 -4.40
N ALA A 467 4.98 29.48 -4.37
CA ALA A 467 5.58 28.20 -4.71
C ALA A 467 6.81 27.91 -3.85
N VAL A 468 7.12 26.63 -3.68
CA VAL A 468 8.31 26.15 -2.97
C VAL A 468 9.01 25.12 -3.84
N TYR A 469 10.33 25.19 -3.95
CA TYR A 469 11.14 24.17 -4.60
C TYR A 469 11.93 23.40 -3.54
N HIS A 470 11.91 22.07 -3.63
CA HIS A 470 12.74 21.18 -2.81
C HIS A 470 12.94 19.83 -3.51
N ASP A 471 14.20 19.38 -3.58
CA ASP A 471 14.62 18.04 -4.03
C ASP A 471 13.99 17.57 -5.35
N GLY A 472 14.01 18.43 -6.37
CA GLY A 472 13.48 18.12 -7.71
C GLY A 472 11.97 18.32 -7.86
N PHE A 473 11.28 18.84 -6.84
CA PHE A 473 9.86 19.17 -6.90
C PHE A 473 9.59 20.66 -6.71
N VAL A 474 8.63 21.17 -7.48
CA VAL A 474 7.98 22.46 -7.23
C VAL A 474 6.58 22.22 -6.68
N TYR A 475 6.31 22.74 -5.49
CA TYR A 475 5.04 22.74 -4.80
C TYR A 475 4.36 24.10 -5.03
N THR A 476 3.34 24.14 -5.89
CA THR A 476 2.60 25.37 -6.23
C THR A 476 1.32 25.44 -5.43
N LEU A 477 1.11 26.56 -4.73
CA LEU A 477 -0.04 26.77 -3.87
C LEU A 477 -1.14 27.53 -4.63
N ALA A 478 -2.35 26.99 -4.58
CA ALA A 478 -3.54 27.66 -5.06
C ALA A 478 -4.33 28.21 -3.87
N TYR A 479 -5.10 29.26 -4.10
CA TYR A 479 -6.02 29.81 -3.11
C TYR A 479 -7.35 30.12 -3.76
N PHE A 480 -8.41 29.99 -2.97
CA PHE A 480 -9.77 30.22 -3.43
C PHE A 480 -10.32 31.54 -2.89
N ARG A 481 -10.64 31.61 -1.59
CA ARG A 481 -11.15 32.82 -0.93
C ARG A 481 -10.08 33.65 -0.26
N SER A 482 -9.13 32.98 0.38
CA SER A 482 -8.11 33.61 1.20
C SER A 482 -6.78 32.91 1.00
N ARG A 483 -5.71 33.67 1.13
CA ARG A 483 -4.36 33.14 0.98
C ARG A 483 -4.05 32.24 2.17
N PRO A 484 -3.61 30.99 1.93
CA PRO A 484 -3.24 30.12 3.02
C PRO A 484 -2.02 30.69 3.74
N THR A 485 -2.03 30.67 5.07
CA THR A 485 -0.79 30.78 5.82
C THR A 485 -0.03 29.47 5.68
N VAL A 486 1.23 29.55 5.25
CA VAL A 486 2.07 28.38 4.98
C VAL A 486 3.32 28.45 5.83
N THR A 487 3.74 27.30 6.37
CA THR A 487 5.03 27.13 7.02
C THR A 487 5.95 26.25 6.18
N ILE A 488 7.16 26.76 5.93
CA ILE A 488 8.30 26.00 5.43
C ILE A 488 9.24 25.75 6.61
N GLU A 489 9.63 24.51 6.87
CA GLU A 489 10.65 24.16 7.87
C GLU A 489 11.77 23.36 7.25
N VAL A 490 13.02 23.73 7.58
CA VAL A 490 14.23 22.95 7.30
C VAL A 490 14.99 22.81 8.61
N LYS A 491 14.79 21.70 9.32
CA LYS A 491 15.31 21.50 10.68
C LYS A 491 15.93 20.13 10.85
N SER A 492 17.03 20.06 11.61
CA SER A 492 17.54 18.79 12.11
C SER A 492 16.60 18.24 13.19
N ARG A 493 16.05 17.06 12.95
CA ARG A 493 15.18 16.35 13.91
C ARG A 493 15.88 15.09 14.39
N SER A 494 15.60 14.71 15.63
CA SER A 494 16.21 13.55 16.27
C SER A 494 15.16 12.64 16.90
N GLY A 495 15.43 11.35 16.92
CA GLY A 495 14.59 10.31 17.52
C GLY A 495 15.28 8.95 17.43
N ALA A 496 14.70 7.91 18.02
CA ALA A 496 15.25 6.56 17.98
C ALA A 496 14.27 5.57 17.35
N TRP A 497 14.78 4.51 16.72
CA TRP A 497 13.94 3.42 16.21
C TRP A 497 13.17 2.74 17.34
N SER A 498 13.75 2.68 18.55
CA SER A 498 13.07 2.21 19.76
C SER A 498 11.78 2.96 20.11
N ASP A 499 11.64 4.22 19.67
CA ASP A 499 10.46 5.06 19.95
C ASP A 499 9.23 4.63 19.13
N ILE A 500 9.46 3.87 18.05
CA ILE A 500 8.43 3.41 17.12
C ILE A 500 8.45 1.89 16.92
N ASN A 501 9.44 1.18 17.47
CA ASN A 501 9.54 -0.27 17.44
C ASN A 501 10.33 -0.76 18.66
N ILE A 502 9.73 -1.57 19.53
CA ILE A 502 10.39 -2.06 20.75
C ILE A 502 11.68 -2.87 20.49
N ASN A 503 11.83 -3.44 19.29
CA ASN A 503 13.04 -4.15 18.87
C ASN A 503 14.01 -3.27 18.07
N GLY A 504 13.66 -2.00 17.86
CA GLY A 504 14.48 -1.02 17.17
C GLY A 504 15.68 -0.57 18.00
N SER A 505 16.70 -0.06 17.30
CA SER A 505 17.89 0.51 17.93
C SER A 505 17.52 1.65 18.89
N PRO A 506 18.06 1.68 20.13
CA PRO A 506 17.86 2.78 21.07
C PRO A 506 18.76 3.98 20.78
N TYR A 507 19.71 3.86 19.85
CA TYR A 507 20.59 4.96 19.50
C TYR A 507 19.86 6.04 18.71
N THR A 508 20.09 7.29 19.09
CA THR A 508 19.51 8.46 18.43
C THR A 508 20.00 8.56 16.99
N VAL A 509 19.06 8.77 16.08
CA VAL A 509 19.26 9.14 14.69
C VAL A 509 18.89 10.62 14.55
N THR A 510 19.70 11.38 13.81
CA THR A 510 19.44 12.79 13.51
C THR A 510 19.48 12.98 12.00
N LEU A 511 18.43 13.57 11.43
CA LEU A 511 18.34 13.86 9.99
C LEU A 511 17.85 15.30 9.77
N PRO A 512 18.30 15.97 8.69
CA PRO A 512 17.68 17.21 8.25
C PRO A 512 16.33 16.88 7.60
N VAL A 513 15.27 17.57 8.03
CA VAL A 513 13.89 17.33 7.60
C VAL A 513 13.33 18.60 6.99
N PHE A 514 12.81 18.48 5.76
CA PHE A 514 11.97 19.47 5.09
C PHE A 514 10.51 19.20 5.48
N SER A 515 9.76 20.24 5.83
CA SER A 515 8.31 20.15 6.05
C SER A 515 7.61 21.38 5.45
N LEU A 516 6.56 21.14 4.68
CA LEU A 516 5.70 22.17 4.10
C LEU A 516 4.27 21.95 4.58
N CYS A 517 3.69 22.95 5.25
CA CYS A 517 2.36 22.83 5.87
C CYS A 517 1.49 24.05 5.56
N ILE A 518 0.23 23.81 5.21
CA ILE A 518 -0.84 24.80 5.08
C ILE A 518 -1.62 24.85 6.39
N HIS A 519 -1.84 26.04 6.96
CA HIS A 519 -2.60 26.22 8.20
C HIS A 519 -4.07 26.49 7.93
N HIS A 520 -4.92 25.90 8.76
CA HIS A 520 -6.36 26.15 8.79
C HIS A 520 -6.70 26.91 10.09
N GLN A 521 -7.41 28.02 9.96
CA GLN A 521 -7.82 28.85 11.09
C GLN A 521 -8.87 28.14 11.92
N LYS A 522 -8.84 28.38 13.23
CA LYS A 522 -9.85 27.80 14.12
C LYS A 522 -11.23 28.40 13.84
N GLY A 523 -12.25 27.53 13.75
CA GLY A 523 -13.65 27.92 13.61
C GLY A 523 -14.10 28.19 12.17
N GLU A 524 -13.28 27.84 11.19
CA GLU A 524 -13.61 27.96 9.78
C GLU A 524 -14.11 26.64 9.17
N ASN A 525 -14.72 26.76 7.99
CA ASN A 525 -14.85 25.66 7.02
C ASN A 525 -13.69 25.78 6.03
N GLY A 526 -12.59 25.09 6.33
CA GLY A 526 -11.29 25.31 5.69
C GLY A 526 -11.17 24.62 4.35
N SER A 527 -10.23 25.09 3.54
CA SER A 527 -9.88 24.48 2.27
C SER A 527 -8.40 24.62 1.94
N TYR A 528 -7.90 23.76 1.07
CA TYR A 528 -6.57 23.86 0.50
C TYR A 528 -6.56 23.40 -0.96
N CYS A 529 -5.63 23.93 -1.74
CA CYS A 529 -5.26 23.35 -3.02
C CYS A 529 -3.79 23.61 -3.30
N TYR A 530 -3.10 22.56 -3.73
CA TYR A 530 -1.73 22.66 -4.17
C TYR A 530 -1.48 21.63 -5.27
N SER A 531 -0.50 21.93 -6.12
CA SER A 531 0.04 20.97 -7.06
C SER A 531 1.52 20.74 -6.80
N VAL A 532 2.00 19.57 -7.22
CA VAL A 532 3.41 19.20 -7.18
C VAL A 532 3.84 18.65 -8.53
N SER A 533 4.91 19.21 -9.08
CA SER A 533 5.48 18.79 -10.37
C SER A 533 6.98 18.55 -10.24
N PRO A 534 7.54 17.54 -10.93
CA PRO A 534 8.99 17.33 -10.99
C PRO A 534 9.62 18.43 -11.86
N SER A 535 10.15 19.46 -11.21
CA SER A 535 10.73 20.64 -11.87
C SER A 535 11.76 21.30 -10.97
N GLU A 536 12.65 22.08 -11.57
CA GLU A 536 13.56 22.99 -10.87
C GLU A 536 13.17 24.46 -11.01
N ASP A 537 12.22 24.78 -11.88
CA ASP A 537 11.85 26.16 -12.18
C ASP A 537 10.63 26.59 -11.36
N LEU A 538 10.85 27.53 -10.44
CA LEU A 538 9.82 28.16 -9.61
C LEU A 538 8.93 29.12 -10.39
N LEU A 539 9.44 29.67 -11.50
CA LEU A 539 8.76 30.62 -12.37
C LEU A 539 8.08 29.94 -13.55
N ASP A 540 8.20 28.62 -13.68
CA ASP A 540 7.46 27.87 -14.68
C ASP A 540 5.97 28.03 -14.40
N GLY A 541 5.42 29.06 -15.04
CA GLY A 541 4.07 29.55 -14.95
C GLY A 541 3.11 28.63 -15.67
N ALA A 542 3.25 27.31 -15.52
CA ALA A 542 2.14 26.37 -15.57
C ALA A 542 1.20 26.64 -14.37
N LEU A 543 0.81 27.92 -14.26
CA LEU A 543 -0.23 28.55 -13.48
C LEU A 543 -1.49 27.71 -13.62
N LEU A 544 -1.68 26.67 -12.79
CA LEU A 544 -2.94 25.95 -12.60
C LEU A 544 -3.91 26.11 -13.78
N PRO A 545 -3.58 25.78 -15.06
CA PRO A 545 -4.31 26.44 -16.15
C PRO A 545 -5.77 26.02 -16.21
N THR A 546 -6.19 25.07 -15.38
CA THR A 546 -7.58 24.71 -15.09
C THR A 546 -7.73 23.79 -13.85
N ALA A 547 -6.88 23.94 -12.82
CA ALA A 547 -7.21 23.35 -11.51
C ALA A 547 -8.21 24.28 -10.81
N THR A 548 -9.45 24.26 -11.29
CA THR A 548 -10.52 25.06 -10.75
C THR A 548 -11.27 24.20 -9.72
N VAL A 549 -11.09 24.46 -8.41
CA VAL A 549 -12.26 24.25 -7.55
C VAL A 549 -13.20 25.36 -7.98
N PHE A 550 -14.28 25.00 -8.65
CA PHE A 550 -15.31 25.96 -8.99
C PHE A 550 -15.94 26.44 -7.68
N GLU A 551 -15.37 27.51 -7.12
CA GLU A 551 -15.98 28.24 -6.03
C GLU A 551 -17.16 29.06 -6.56
N ALA A 552 -18.31 28.41 -6.62
CA ALA A 552 -19.56 29.10 -6.36
C ALA A 552 -20.05 28.69 -4.98
N GLY A 553 -19.33 29.10 -3.93
CA GLY A 553 -19.85 29.22 -2.56
C GLY A 553 -20.31 27.96 -1.81
N MET A 554 -20.56 26.82 -2.46
CA MET A 554 -21.27 25.70 -1.85
C MET A 554 -20.91 24.31 -2.43
N ALA A 555 -20.50 24.12 -3.68
CA ALA A 555 -20.32 22.76 -4.24
C ALA A 555 -19.14 21.98 -3.63
N ASP A 556 -19.44 20.90 -2.91
CA ASP A 556 -18.46 19.87 -2.52
C ASP A 556 -18.06 19.09 -3.79
N GLU A 557 -17.29 19.75 -4.67
CA GLU A 557 -16.71 19.20 -5.88
C GLU A 557 -15.25 19.61 -6.06
N HIS A 558 -14.42 18.67 -6.47
CA HIS A 558 -13.02 18.90 -6.83
C HIS A 558 -12.83 18.61 -8.31
N ILE A 559 -12.36 19.60 -9.08
CA ILE A 559 -12.25 19.52 -10.54
C ILE A 559 -10.85 19.95 -10.99
N VAL A 560 -10.26 19.16 -11.90
CA VAL A 560 -9.01 19.50 -12.59
C VAL A 560 -9.15 19.14 -14.06
N TYR A 561 -8.79 20.06 -14.95
CA TYR A 561 -8.59 19.76 -16.37
C TYR A 561 -7.09 19.74 -16.68
N ASP A 562 -6.67 18.74 -17.45
CA ASP A 562 -5.26 18.53 -17.81
C ASP A 562 -4.92 18.97 -19.24
N GLY A 563 -5.87 19.60 -19.95
CA GLY A 563 -5.74 19.94 -21.37
C GLY A 563 -6.43 18.95 -22.30
N GLU A 564 -6.80 17.76 -21.83
CA GLU A 564 -7.46 16.73 -22.64
C GLU A 564 -8.73 16.19 -21.96
N ALA A 565 -8.70 15.98 -20.63
CA ALA A 565 -9.82 15.45 -19.88
C ALA A 565 -10.05 16.20 -18.56
N VAL A 566 -11.29 16.17 -18.11
CA VAL A 566 -11.70 16.70 -16.81
C VAL A 566 -11.78 15.55 -15.81
N MET A 567 -11.06 15.67 -14.69
CA MET A 567 -11.14 14.78 -13.54
C MET A 567 -12.00 15.43 -12.46
N VAL A 568 -12.97 14.67 -11.92
CA VAL A 568 -13.95 15.19 -10.96
C VAL A 568 -14.13 14.24 -9.79
N SER A 569 -14.13 14.81 -8.58
CA SER A 569 -14.76 14.19 -7.40
C SER A 569 -16.01 14.98 -7.04
N CYS A 570 -17.16 14.33 -7.07
CA CYS A 570 -18.46 14.89 -6.71
C CYS A 570 -18.92 14.29 -5.38
N PHE A 571 -19.02 15.11 -4.34
CA PHE A 571 -19.49 14.68 -3.01
C PHE A 571 -20.98 15.01 -2.80
N ASP A 572 -21.53 16.04 -3.45
CA ASP A 572 -22.95 16.41 -3.42
C ASP A 572 -23.51 16.69 -4.84
N ALA A 573 -24.17 15.69 -5.42
CA ALA A 573 -24.71 15.77 -6.78
C ALA A 573 -25.89 16.76 -6.94
N GLU A 574 -26.66 17.05 -5.89
CA GLU A 574 -27.73 18.05 -5.99
C GLU A 574 -27.14 19.45 -6.16
N LEU A 575 -26.05 19.71 -5.46
CA LEU A 575 -25.35 20.96 -5.52
C LEU A 575 -24.62 21.13 -6.84
N THR A 576 -23.98 20.07 -7.33
CA THR A 576 -23.45 19.98 -8.70
C THR A 576 -24.50 20.31 -9.74
N ARG A 577 -25.69 19.68 -9.66
CA ARG A 577 -26.79 19.92 -10.58
C ARG A 577 -27.19 21.39 -10.63
N ARG A 578 -27.37 22.02 -9.45
CA ARG A 578 -27.74 23.44 -9.38
C ARG A 578 -26.70 24.32 -10.05
N TRP A 579 -25.43 24.06 -9.78
CA TRP A 579 -24.34 24.81 -10.41
C TRP A 579 -24.26 24.60 -11.92
N ALA A 580 -24.34 23.35 -12.38
CA ALA A 580 -24.30 23.04 -13.81
C ALA A 580 -25.42 23.76 -14.56
N GLN A 581 -26.62 23.83 -13.97
CA GLN A 581 -27.75 24.60 -14.50
C GLN A 581 -27.46 26.11 -14.54
N GLU A 582 -26.92 26.70 -13.46
CA GLU A 582 -26.57 28.12 -13.41
C GLU A 582 -25.47 28.50 -14.43
N ALA A 583 -24.52 27.59 -14.67
CA ALA A 583 -23.42 27.78 -15.61
C ALA A 583 -23.81 27.44 -17.07
N GLY A 584 -25.02 26.91 -17.32
CA GLY A 584 -25.45 26.46 -18.64
C GLY A 584 -24.72 25.18 -19.13
N HIS A 585 -24.11 24.42 -18.23
CA HIS A 585 -23.47 23.14 -18.52
C HIS A 585 -24.50 22.00 -18.46
N GLY A 586 -24.61 21.23 -19.54
CA GLY A 586 -25.54 20.11 -19.63
C GLY A 586 -25.04 18.80 -19.00
N PHE A 587 -23.75 18.72 -18.63
CA PHE A 587 -23.11 17.49 -18.15
C PHE A 587 -22.90 17.50 -16.64
N TYR A 588 -23.59 16.62 -15.91
CA TYR A 588 -23.41 16.44 -14.47
C TYR A 588 -23.89 15.06 -13.98
N PRO A 589 -23.30 14.50 -12.91
CA PRO A 589 -23.79 13.28 -12.29
C PRO A 589 -25.07 13.51 -11.47
N GLU A 590 -25.91 12.48 -11.35
CA GLU A 590 -27.10 12.49 -10.49
C GLU A 590 -26.84 11.85 -9.10
N GLN A 591 -25.67 11.25 -8.89
CA GLN A 591 -25.21 10.69 -7.62
C GLN A 591 -23.77 11.13 -7.32
N PRO A 592 -23.38 11.24 -6.03
CA PRO A 592 -21.98 11.40 -5.65
C PRO A 592 -21.12 10.32 -6.30
N CYS A 593 -20.04 10.71 -6.96
CA CYS A 593 -19.18 9.79 -7.68
C CYS A 593 -17.82 10.42 -7.99
N VAL A 594 -16.96 9.63 -8.61
CA VAL A 594 -15.72 10.12 -9.21
C VAL A 594 -15.69 9.75 -10.68
N TYR A 595 -15.20 10.65 -11.52
CA TYR A 595 -15.12 10.41 -12.96
C TYR A 595 -14.00 11.18 -13.66
N ILE A 596 -13.63 10.67 -14.83
CA ILE A 596 -12.74 11.27 -15.81
C ILE A 596 -13.52 11.33 -17.13
N ALA A 597 -13.71 12.53 -17.66
CA ALA A 597 -14.40 12.75 -18.92
C ALA A 597 -13.44 13.37 -19.93
N GLU A 598 -13.15 12.64 -21.00
CA GLU A 598 -12.38 13.10 -22.15
C GLU A 598 -13.33 13.33 -23.32
N GLN A 599 -13.31 14.53 -23.88
CA GLN A 599 -14.13 14.89 -25.03
C GLN A 599 -13.27 15.11 -26.27
N GLN A 600 -13.59 14.40 -27.35
CA GLN A 600 -13.03 14.61 -28.67
C GLN A 600 -14.19 14.81 -29.66
N ASP A 601 -14.32 16.02 -30.20
CA ASP A 601 -15.46 16.45 -31.01
C ASP A 601 -16.81 16.20 -30.29
N ALA A 602 -17.68 15.37 -30.88
CA ALA A 602 -18.97 14.97 -30.31
C ALA A 602 -18.88 13.70 -29.45
N GLN A 603 -17.74 13.01 -29.43
CA GLN A 603 -17.55 11.78 -28.67
C GLN A 603 -16.98 12.07 -27.29
N VAL A 604 -17.58 11.48 -26.27
CA VAL A 604 -17.09 11.54 -24.89
C VAL A 604 -16.72 10.14 -24.44
N LYS A 605 -15.50 10.00 -23.92
CA LYS A 605 -15.03 8.84 -23.16
C LYS A 605 -15.15 9.17 -21.67
N LEU A 606 -16.09 8.51 -21.00
CA LEU A 606 -16.34 8.68 -19.57
C LEU A 606 -15.83 7.44 -18.84
N THR A 607 -14.89 7.63 -17.93
CA THR A 607 -14.48 6.60 -16.96
C THR A 607 -14.97 7.03 -15.59
N CYS A 608 -15.76 6.20 -14.91
CA CYS A 608 -16.35 6.55 -13.61
C CYS A 608 -16.32 5.37 -12.62
N ALA A 609 -16.48 5.70 -11.34
CA ALA A 609 -16.61 4.73 -10.26
C ALA A 609 -17.48 5.29 -9.13
N ASP A 610 -18.01 4.38 -8.31
CA ASP A 610 -18.73 4.70 -7.07
C ASP A 610 -17.79 4.50 -5.85
N PRO A 611 -17.34 5.58 -5.19
CA PRO A 611 -16.53 5.50 -3.97
C PRO A 611 -17.26 4.88 -2.77
N THR A 612 -18.59 4.89 -2.71
CA THR A 612 -19.30 4.27 -1.58
C THR A 612 -19.37 2.75 -1.74
N GLN A 613 -19.20 2.26 -2.97
CA GLN A 613 -19.33 0.84 -3.33
C GLN A 613 -20.72 0.29 -2.99
N THR A 614 -21.76 1.12 -3.04
CA THR A 614 -23.13 0.72 -2.69
C THR A 614 -24.06 0.70 -3.90
N LEU A 615 -23.75 1.50 -4.94
CA LEU A 615 -24.63 1.70 -6.08
C LEU A 615 -24.54 0.57 -7.13
N GLU A 616 -25.67 0.31 -7.80
CA GLU A 616 -25.71 -0.57 -8.97
C GLU A 616 -25.44 0.18 -10.28
N ASN A 617 -25.78 1.46 -10.33
CA ASN A 617 -25.65 2.30 -11.51
C ASN A 617 -25.30 3.75 -11.11
N LEU A 618 -24.54 4.42 -11.96
CA LEU A 618 -24.42 5.88 -11.98
C LEU A 618 -25.21 6.44 -13.14
N ALA A 619 -25.86 7.59 -12.94
CA ALA A 619 -26.53 8.31 -13.98
C ALA A 619 -25.89 9.69 -14.18
N PHE A 620 -25.74 10.07 -15.44
CA PHE A 620 -25.22 11.37 -15.86
C PHE A 620 -26.24 12.03 -16.76
N VAL A 621 -26.59 13.27 -16.44
CA VAL A 621 -27.29 14.13 -17.40
C VAL A 621 -26.24 14.59 -18.39
N ILE A 622 -26.51 14.42 -19.68
CA ILE A 622 -25.61 14.82 -20.78
C ILE A 622 -26.09 16.15 -21.39
N LYS A 623 -27.41 16.33 -21.40
CA LYS A 623 -28.08 17.51 -21.92
C LYS A 623 -29.32 17.79 -21.08
N ALA A 624 -29.54 19.05 -20.72
CA ALA A 624 -30.72 19.53 -20.03
C ALA A 624 -31.35 20.70 -20.78
N ASP A 625 -32.65 20.94 -20.58
CA ASP A 625 -33.31 22.16 -21.08
C ASP A 625 -32.99 23.39 -20.21
N GLU A 626 -33.46 24.58 -20.60
CA GLU A 626 -33.25 25.84 -19.86
C GLU A 626 -33.82 25.83 -18.43
N ARG A 627 -34.70 24.86 -18.11
CA ARG A 627 -35.28 24.66 -16.77
C ARG A 627 -34.53 23.57 -15.99
N GLY A 628 -33.47 23.02 -16.55
CA GLY A 628 -32.67 21.96 -15.94
C GLY A 628 -33.29 20.57 -16.02
N THR A 629 -34.33 20.37 -16.84
CA THR A 629 -34.94 19.06 -17.07
C THR A 629 -33.99 18.21 -17.93
N PRO A 630 -33.59 17.00 -17.49
CA PRO A 630 -32.73 16.13 -18.29
C PRO A 630 -33.38 15.77 -19.62
N LEU A 631 -32.73 16.11 -20.73
CA LEU A 631 -33.12 15.74 -22.10
C LEU A 631 -32.44 14.44 -22.55
N VAL A 632 -31.16 14.27 -22.18
CA VAL A 632 -30.38 13.08 -22.47
C VAL A 632 -29.73 12.60 -21.17
N ARG A 633 -29.92 11.32 -20.86
CA ARG A 633 -29.36 10.67 -19.68
C ARG A 633 -28.56 9.44 -20.08
N LEU A 634 -27.35 9.35 -19.56
CA LEU A 634 -26.50 8.18 -19.65
C LEU A 634 -26.58 7.41 -18.33
N VAL A 635 -26.83 6.10 -18.40
CA VAL A 635 -26.79 5.22 -17.23
C VAL A 635 -25.65 4.24 -17.41
N VAL A 636 -24.70 4.27 -16.47
CA VAL A 636 -23.52 3.39 -16.44
C VAL A 636 -23.74 2.33 -15.37
N ARG A 637 -23.77 1.06 -15.78
CA ARG A 637 -23.86 -0.07 -14.85
C ARG A 637 -22.51 -0.27 -14.15
N LEU A 638 -22.53 -0.29 -12.83
CA LEU A 638 -21.33 -0.45 -12.03
C LEU A 638 -21.00 -1.92 -11.74
N PRO A 639 -19.73 -2.26 -11.50
CA PRO A 639 -19.34 -3.61 -11.12
C PRO A 639 -19.90 -3.97 -9.73
N GLN A 640 -20.24 -5.25 -9.55
CA GLN A 640 -20.91 -5.78 -8.36
C GLN A 640 -20.07 -6.89 -7.71
N GLY A 641 -20.45 -7.33 -6.50
CA GLY A 641 -19.67 -8.32 -5.74
C GLY A 641 -18.29 -7.77 -5.36
N ASP A 642 -17.26 -8.61 -5.46
CA ASP A 642 -15.88 -8.21 -5.12
C ASP A 642 -15.28 -7.14 -6.04
N GLU A 643 -15.91 -6.91 -7.20
CA GLU A 643 -15.52 -5.88 -8.18
C GLU A 643 -16.05 -4.48 -7.82
N ARG A 644 -16.90 -4.34 -6.80
CA ARG A 644 -17.43 -3.03 -6.39
C ARG A 644 -16.31 -2.03 -6.13
N GLY A 645 -16.43 -0.84 -6.72
CA GLY A 645 -15.43 0.23 -6.69
C GLY A 645 -14.49 0.26 -7.89
N ARG A 646 -14.46 -0.78 -8.73
CA ARG A 646 -13.67 -0.78 -9.98
C ARG A 646 -14.20 0.27 -10.98
N SER A 647 -13.27 0.91 -11.68
CA SER A 647 -13.57 1.88 -12.74
C SER A 647 -14.28 1.23 -13.94
N VAL A 648 -15.23 1.95 -14.54
CA VAL A 648 -15.93 1.55 -15.77
C VAL A 648 -15.80 2.65 -16.80
N THR A 649 -15.39 2.29 -18.02
CA THR A 649 -15.32 3.21 -19.16
C THR A 649 -16.46 2.98 -20.12
N VAL A 650 -17.13 4.05 -20.53
CA VAL A 650 -18.15 4.06 -21.58
C VAL A 650 -17.84 5.18 -22.59
N ASN A 651 -18.24 4.97 -23.84
CA ASN A 651 -18.15 5.98 -24.89
C ASN A 651 -19.54 6.31 -25.39
N PHE A 652 -19.83 7.59 -25.60
CA PHE A 652 -21.11 8.05 -26.13
C PHE A 652 -20.96 9.32 -26.98
N LEU A 653 -21.99 9.62 -27.76
CA LEU A 653 -22.09 10.88 -28.50
C LEU A 653 -22.98 11.87 -27.73
N ILE A 654 -22.64 13.15 -27.77
CA ILE A 654 -23.40 14.22 -27.10
C ILE A 654 -24.73 14.51 -27.84
N ASP A 655 -24.80 14.22 -29.14
CA ASP A 655 -25.95 14.53 -30.02
C ASP A 655 -27.04 13.45 -30.06
#